data_AF-A0A8F9TZ09-F1
#
_entry.id   AF-A0A8F9TZ09-F1
#
_cell.length_a   1.000
_cell.length_b   1.000
_cell.length_c   1.000
_cell.angle_alpha   90.00
_cell.angle_beta   90.00
_cell.angle_gamma   90.00
#
_symmetry.space_group_name_H-M   'P 1'
#
loop_
_entity.id
_entity.type
_entity.pdbx_description
1 polymer ?
#
loop_
_entity_poly.entity_id
_entity_poly.type
_entity_poly.pdbx_seq_one_letter_code
_entity_poly.pdbx_strand_id
1 'polypeptide(L)'
;MAWDVQFRGGVWLPQIDWWLDAHFPAPRSFVSHAHFDHLALHREILCSAVTARLMRNRLPGERIEHILPFGQTEPLTPATTVTLHPAGHIFGSAQSLLVHERHGSLLYTGDFKLRPGRSAERCATPRADVLIMETTFGLPRYVFPPTAQVLADITAFCRNTLDDHETPVLFGYSLGKSQELLSSLADAQLPVMLHPQTLTLTHIYEELGLTFPPFRPFDASAVAGHVVICPPQARGSSFLKKISAPRTAVITGWAIDPGAVYRYQCDAAFPLSDHADYADLLRFVEAVQPQRVLTLHGFAQEFARTLRERGVEAWAIGQSNQLELGLASRRPSSPPFASSTDSPAESPAAAPPTPPLESAPPDRLAHFAATAERIKSAPGKLDKISLLRDYLALLAPTDAAHAAVFFCARPFPQADERVLTLGWSVLKRTILELSGTTEADYRAAYHRFADTGEAAAAILAGHVQPRGVALAQLAEFFAALAAARGPAAKLDLLREFLRGLSPSESKYVVKIITGDLRIGLKEGLVEEAIAASAAESVDAVREANMLSGDIAEVTHAARAHALASIQLRVFHPLQFMLASPEPTAEAVLARFVERAEKGQRVVPDAPSAPPPARPATSSDPALSPVSVWLEEKYDGIRCQLHKQGERVELYSRDLKRITGQFPELAAAAARLPHDFIGDGELLAWRDGRALPFAELQKRLGRKGDDFFLGAEIPVSISFYDLLWLDGRALLKEPLTVRREHLAHVLSAASSSAHPSLLLAPVQFAATALDIEAAFLAARQRGNEGLIAKDPASPYTPGRRGLTWLKLKKAYATLDVVVVGVEYGHGKRRDVLSDYTFAIRDEEHDNQLLTIGKAYSGLTDVEIAALTQHFLAHTLEVLGRYRTVVPDTVLEIAFDTIQRSSRHESGFALRFPRIARIRSDKTPAEIDTLATCRRLATAALFDPARAADPVAPPPS
;
A
#
# COMPACT_ATOMS: atom_id res chain seq x y z
N MET A 1 38.79 -10.87 26.95
CA MET A 1 37.79 -11.76 26.29
C MET A 1 36.85 -10.87 25.50
N ALA A 2 36.26 -11.31 24.38
CA ALA A 2 35.30 -10.45 23.67
C ALA A 2 33.96 -10.40 24.43
N TRP A 3 33.16 -9.34 24.22
CA TRP A 3 31.76 -9.33 24.62
C TRP A 3 30.98 -10.39 23.83
N ASP A 4 30.24 -11.23 24.53
CA ASP A 4 29.14 -12.05 23.96
C ASP A 4 27.89 -11.17 23.90
N VAL A 5 27.36 -10.99 22.70
CA VAL A 5 26.24 -10.09 22.41
C VAL A 5 25.18 -10.92 21.69
N GLN A 6 24.01 -11.04 22.30
CA GLN A 6 22.93 -11.88 21.78
C GLN A 6 21.73 -11.02 21.40
N PHE A 7 21.18 -11.24 20.21
CA PHE A 7 19.96 -10.55 19.80
C PHE A 7 18.75 -11.47 19.99
N ARG A 8 17.77 -11.04 20.79
CA ARG A 8 16.54 -11.80 21.09
C ARG A 8 15.30 -10.89 21.12
N GLY A 9 15.10 -10.06 20.09
CA GLY A 9 14.09 -8.99 20.10
C GLY A 9 14.52 -7.76 20.90
N GLY A 10 15.83 -7.59 21.05
CA GLY A 10 16.55 -6.65 21.90
C GLY A 10 17.97 -7.16 22.09
N VAL A 11 18.93 -6.29 22.43
CA VAL A 11 20.32 -6.73 22.65
C VAL A 11 20.47 -7.18 24.10
N TRP A 12 20.80 -8.45 24.31
CA TRP A 12 21.08 -9.02 25.63
C TRP A 12 22.59 -9.20 25.81
N LEU A 13 23.09 -8.76 26.97
CA LEU A 13 24.47 -8.93 27.40
C LEU A 13 24.53 -9.91 28.58
N PRO A 14 24.81 -11.21 28.33
CA PRO A 14 24.78 -12.25 29.36
C PRO A 14 25.76 -12.02 30.52
N GLN A 15 26.84 -11.27 30.30
CA GLN A 15 27.89 -11.01 31.29
C GLN A 15 27.40 -10.15 32.45
N ILE A 16 26.44 -9.27 32.17
CA ILE A 16 25.90 -8.33 33.15
C ILE A 16 24.41 -8.55 33.40
N ASP A 17 23.76 -9.39 32.59
CA ASP A 17 22.32 -9.65 32.60
C ASP A 17 21.48 -8.37 32.42
N TRP A 18 21.90 -7.55 31.45
CA TRP A 18 21.17 -6.36 31.02
C TRP A 18 20.73 -6.48 29.56
N TRP A 19 19.56 -5.93 29.31
CA TRP A 19 19.06 -5.68 27.97
C TRP A 19 19.35 -4.24 27.55
N LEU A 20 19.50 -4.02 26.24
CA LEU A 20 19.61 -2.70 25.63
C LEU A 20 18.44 -2.58 24.64
N ASP A 21 17.57 -1.60 24.89
CA ASP A 21 16.31 -1.34 24.15
C ASP A 21 15.51 -2.61 23.80
N ALA A 22 15.20 -3.43 24.81
CA ALA A 22 14.32 -4.58 24.57
C ALA A 22 12.88 -4.14 24.26
N HIS A 23 12.27 -4.70 23.21
CA HIS A 23 10.91 -4.36 22.80
C HIS A 23 9.82 -5.11 23.58
N PHE A 24 10.21 -5.87 24.61
CA PHE A 24 9.33 -6.67 25.45
C PHE A 24 9.67 -6.46 26.93
N PRO A 25 8.74 -6.79 27.86
CA PRO A 25 8.99 -6.67 29.29
C PRO A 25 10.23 -7.48 29.71
N ALA A 26 11.25 -6.78 30.18
CA ALA A 26 12.52 -7.37 30.61
C ALA A 26 12.78 -7.02 32.09
N PRO A 27 13.52 -7.87 32.84
CA PRO A 27 13.87 -7.57 34.23
C PRO A 27 14.65 -6.25 34.36
N ARG A 28 15.66 -6.05 33.52
CA ARG A 28 16.55 -4.89 33.49
C ARG A 28 16.84 -4.46 32.06
N SER A 29 16.59 -3.21 31.71
CA SER A 29 16.91 -2.70 30.38
C SER A 29 17.48 -1.29 30.42
N PHE A 30 18.54 -1.03 29.67
CA PHE A 30 18.86 0.31 29.23
C PHE A 30 17.79 0.77 28.23
N VAL A 31 17.33 2.01 28.38
CA VAL A 31 16.40 2.67 27.43
C VAL A 31 17.07 3.90 26.88
N SER A 32 17.44 3.86 25.61
CA SER A 32 18.18 4.94 24.93
C SER A 32 17.33 6.21 24.82
N HIS A 33 16.05 6.08 24.46
CA HIS A 33 15.15 7.22 24.29
C HIS A 33 13.66 6.83 24.34
N ALA A 34 12.78 7.84 24.38
CA ALA A 34 11.34 7.66 24.65
C ALA A 34 10.46 7.52 23.38
N HIS A 35 10.94 6.90 22.30
CA HIS A 35 10.08 6.48 21.17
C HIS A 35 9.52 5.08 21.39
N PHE A 36 8.31 4.79 20.90
CA PHE A 36 7.56 3.57 21.26
C PHE A 36 8.24 2.27 20.84
N ASP A 37 9.02 2.31 19.77
CA ASP A 37 9.89 1.26 19.30
C ASP A 37 11.10 1.00 20.20
N HIS A 38 11.36 1.81 21.23
CA HIS A 38 12.39 1.58 22.24
C HIS A 38 11.82 1.39 23.65
N LEU A 39 10.48 1.33 23.79
CA LEU A 39 9.80 1.24 25.08
C LEU A 39 9.10 -0.10 25.28
N ALA A 40 9.30 -0.69 26.46
CA ALA A 40 8.45 -1.74 26.99
C ALA A 40 8.23 -1.60 28.51
N LEU A 41 7.36 -2.43 29.07
CA LEU A 41 7.05 -2.45 30.51
C LEU A 41 8.14 -3.19 31.31
N HIS A 42 9.38 -2.67 31.26
CA HIS A 42 10.49 -3.21 32.06
C HIS A 42 10.29 -2.95 33.55
N ARG A 43 10.81 -3.88 34.38
CA ARG A 43 10.77 -3.75 35.84
C ARG A 43 11.79 -2.72 36.36
N GLU A 44 12.99 -2.73 35.80
CA GLU A 44 14.10 -1.85 36.17
C GLU A 44 14.71 -1.27 34.87
N ILE A 45 14.92 0.05 34.84
CA ILE A 45 15.48 0.74 33.69
C ILE A 45 16.68 1.62 34.04
N LEU A 46 17.63 1.72 33.12
CA LEU A 46 18.69 2.74 33.13
C LEU A 46 18.44 3.71 31.98
N CYS A 47 18.35 5.02 32.27
CA CYS A 47 18.13 6.04 31.24
C CYS A 47 18.55 7.44 31.72
N SER A 48 18.50 8.42 30.82
CA SER A 48 18.70 9.83 31.17
C SER A 48 17.50 10.40 31.93
N ALA A 49 17.71 11.49 32.67
CA ALA A 49 16.63 12.17 33.41
C ALA A 49 15.49 12.63 32.49
N VAL A 50 15.86 13.12 31.30
CA VAL A 50 14.91 13.59 30.28
C VAL A 50 14.11 12.41 29.72
N THR A 51 14.78 11.30 29.36
CA THR A 51 14.10 10.09 28.88
C THR A 51 13.13 9.53 29.93
N ALA A 52 13.51 9.47 31.21
CA ALA A 52 12.64 9.05 32.30
C ALA A 52 11.37 9.93 32.39
N ARG A 53 11.53 11.26 32.37
CA ARG A 53 10.40 12.20 32.44
C ARG A 53 9.44 12.05 31.26
N LEU A 54 9.97 11.86 30.05
CA LEU A 54 9.18 11.62 28.84
C LEU A 54 8.46 10.26 28.90
N MET A 55 9.13 9.22 29.39
CA MET A 55 8.56 7.89 29.57
C MET A 55 7.37 7.88 30.54
N ARG A 56 7.45 8.58 31.67
CA ARG A 56 6.32 8.67 32.63
C ARG A 56 5.04 9.22 32.01
N ASN A 57 5.16 10.09 31.00
CA ASN A 57 4.01 10.60 30.24
C ASN A 57 3.51 9.59 29.19
N ARG A 58 4.42 8.92 28.49
CA ARG A 58 4.09 8.07 27.33
C ARG A 58 3.75 6.62 27.66
N LEU A 59 4.34 6.08 28.72
CA LEU A 59 4.14 4.72 29.20
C LEU A 59 4.01 4.74 30.74
N PRO A 60 2.84 5.16 31.25
CA PRO A 60 2.61 5.19 32.70
C PRO A 60 2.68 3.77 33.28
N GLY A 61 3.23 3.64 34.48
CA GLY A 61 3.39 2.38 35.19
C GLY A 61 4.49 2.45 36.23
N GLU A 62 4.44 1.55 37.21
CA GLU A 62 5.47 1.43 38.24
C GLU A 62 6.70 0.71 37.68
N ARG A 63 7.88 1.29 37.90
CA ARG A 63 9.18 0.75 37.50
C ARG A 63 10.28 1.35 38.38
N ILE A 64 11.40 0.66 38.52
CA ILE A 64 12.60 1.19 39.16
C ILE A 64 13.39 1.96 38.10
N GLU A 65 13.63 3.25 38.32
CA GLU A 65 14.33 4.12 37.38
C GLU A 65 15.72 4.49 37.93
N HIS A 66 16.77 3.97 37.27
CA HIS A 66 18.14 4.41 37.48
C HIS A 66 18.43 5.57 36.54
N ILE A 67 18.41 6.78 37.09
CA ILE A 67 18.65 8.01 36.34
C ILE A 67 20.13 8.34 36.41
N LEU A 68 20.80 8.36 35.26
CA LEU A 68 22.23 8.68 35.16
C LEU A 68 22.44 9.95 34.32
N PRO A 69 23.00 11.03 34.91
CA PRO A 69 23.40 12.22 34.15
C PRO A 69 24.47 11.91 33.09
N PHE A 70 24.44 12.65 31.99
CA PHE A 70 25.44 12.49 30.93
C PHE A 70 26.86 12.78 31.42
N GLY A 71 27.80 11.93 31.06
CA GLY A 71 29.22 12.03 31.43
C GLY A 71 29.55 11.53 32.85
N GLN A 72 28.56 11.25 33.69
CA GLN A 72 28.79 10.62 35.00
C GLN A 72 28.95 9.11 34.83
N THR A 73 29.92 8.54 35.54
CA THR A 73 30.22 7.09 35.51
C THR A 73 29.80 6.46 36.82
N GLU A 74 29.00 5.41 36.75
CA GLU A 74 28.49 4.69 37.93
C GLU A 74 28.72 3.17 37.79
N PRO A 75 28.87 2.43 38.90
CA PRO A 75 28.92 0.98 38.87
C PRO A 75 27.54 0.41 38.49
N LEU A 76 27.48 -0.39 37.42
CA LEU A 76 26.28 -1.11 36.98
C LEU A 76 26.21 -2.52 37.59
N THR A 77 27.37 -3.18 37.67
CA THR A 77 27.61 -4.45 38.36
C THR A 77 28.97 -4.39 39.05
N PRO A 78 29.35 -5.34 39.94
CA PRO A 78 30.66 -5.32 40.59
C PRO A 78 31.86 -5.28 39.64
N ALA A 79 31.70 -5.73 38.38
CA ALA A 79 32.78 -5.82 37.40
C ALA A 79 32.56 -4.91 36.17
N THR A 80 31.51 -4.08 36.15
CA THR A 80 31.15 -3.24 35.00
C THR A 80 30.66 -1.86 35.45
N THR A 81 31.23 -0.80 34.88
CA THR A 81 30.74 0.57 35.00
C THR A 81 29.97 0.99 33.75
N VAL A 82 29.09 1.97 33.91
CA VAL A 82 28.31 2.57 32.82
C VAL A 82 28.43 4.09 32.84
N THR A 83 28.54 4.68 31.66
CA THR A 83 28.52 6.13 31.42
C THR A 83 27.53 6.43 30.31
N LEU A 84 26.59 7.34 30.53
CA LEU A 84 25.68 7.78 29.46
C LEU A 84 26.27 8.96 28.69
N HIS A 85 26.15 8.92 27.36
CA HIS A 85 26.55 9.99 26.45
C HIS A 85 25.36 10.43 25.59
N PRO A 86 25.24 11.71 25.21
CA PRO A 86 24.15 12.16 24.37
C PRO A 86 24.23 11.54 22.96
N ALA A 87 23.10 11.05 22.43
CA ALA A 87 22.99 10.47 21.08
C ALA A 87 22.57 11.50 20.00
N GLY A 88 21.98 12.62 20.43
CA GLY A 88 21.57 13.73 19.56
C GLY A 88 20.37 13.45 18.65
N HIS A 89 19.68 12.32 18.84
CA HIS A 89 18.47 11.95 18.09
C HIS A 89 17.25 12.78 18.52
N ILE A 90 16.89 12.69 19.81
CA ILE A 90 15.89 13.55 20.47
C ILE A 90 16.44 14.06 21.80
N PHE A 91 15.79 15.05 22.41
CA PHE A 91 16.22 15.56 23.71
C PHE A 91 16.26 14.44 24.75
N GLY A 92 17.41 14.29 25.41
CA GLY A 92 17.64 13.22 26.38
C GLY A 92 18.05 11.87 25.80
N SER A 93 18.09 11.72 24.46
CA SER A 93 18.54 10.47 23.84
C SER A 93 19.97 10.12 24.24
N ALA A 94 20.17 8.87 24.64
CA ALA A 94 21.38 8.41 25.30
C ALA A 94 22.03 7.23 24.58
N GLN A 95 23.36 7.23 24.60
CA GLN A 95 24.23 6.11 24.29
C GLN A 95 24.78 5.56 25.62
N SER A 96 24.96 4.26 25.72
CA SER A 96 25.49 3.60 26.92
C SER A 96 26.90 3.09 26.65
N LEU A 97 27.89 3.68 27.31
CA LEU A 97 29.28 3.20 27.33
C LEU A 97 29.47 2.30 28.54
N LEU A 98 29.70 1.01 28.30
CA LEU A 98 29.97 -0.01 29.31
C LEU A 98 31.46 -0.32 29.34
N VAL A 99 32.07 -0.33 30.52
CA VAL A 99 33.47 -0.73 30.69
C VAL A 99 33.54 -1.90 31.67
N HIS A 100 33.93 -3.07 31.16
CA HIS A 100 34.05 -4.29 31.95
C HIS A 100 35.51 -4.71 32.13
N GLU A 101 35.90 -5.05 33.35
CA GLU A 101 37.28 -5.44 33.72
C GLU A 101 37.94 -6.52 32.82
N ARG A 102 37.16 -7.45 32.25
CA ARG A 102 37.66 -8.59 31.44
C ARG A 102 37.29 -8.53 29.96
N HIS A 103 36.23 -7.77 29.63
CA HIS A 103 35.64 -7.74 28.29
C HIS A 103 35.92 -6.45 27.52
N GLY A 104 36.52 -5.45 28.17
CA GLY A 104 36.85 -4.16 27.55
C GLY A 104 35.63 -3.24 27.47
N SER A 105 35.71 -2.25 26.59
CA SER A 105 34.70 -1.22 26.43
C SER A 105 33.70 -1.53 25.31
N LEU A 106 32.42 -1.29 25.57
CA LEU A 106 31.32 -1.49 24.61
C LEU A 106 30.45 -0.23 24.61
N LEU A 107 30.29 0.41 23.45
CA LEU A 107 29.36 1.50 23.25
C LEU A 107 28.12 0.97 22.55
N TYR A 108 26.96 1.16 23.16
CA TYR A 108 25.67 0.92 22.53
C TYR A 108 24.99 2.25 22.25
N THR A 109 24.52 2.43 21.03
CA THR A 109 23.60 3.50 20.66
C THR A 109 22.39 2.91 19.95
N GLY A 110 21.21 3.32 20.39
CA GLY A 110 20.01 3.21 19.57
C GLY A 110 20.05 4.26 18.45
N ASP A 111 18.91 4.84 18.12
CA ASP A 111 18.86 5.98 17.21
C ASP A 111 19.73 7.16 17.66
N PHE A 112 20.51 7.70 16.72
CA PHE A 112 21.41 8.83 16.95
C PHE A 112 21.48 9.73 15.71
N LYS A 113 22.00 10.95 15.88
CA LYS A 113 22.19 11.92 14.80
C LYS A 113 23.44 12.75 15.04
N LEU A 114 24.37 12.72 14.08
CA LEU A 114 25.63 13.45 14.20
C LEU A 114 25.50 14.92 13.78
N ARG A 115 24.60 15.21 12.82
CA ARG A 115 24.30 16.60 12.40
C ARG A 115 23.71 17.40 13.58
N PRO A 116 24.18 18.64 13.82
CA PRO A 116 23.66 19.45 14.91
C PRO A 116 22.17 19.79 14.69
N GLY A 117 21.37 19.67 15.75
CA GLY A 117 20.01 20.19 15.84
C GLY A 117 19.88 21.31 16.87
N ARG A 118 18.69 21.90 16.98
CA ARG A 118 18.35 22.94 17.97
C ARG A 118 17.51 22.39 19.14
N SER A 119 16.85 21.25 18.97
CA SER A 119 15.95 20.69 19.98
C SER A 119 16.49 19.46 20.72
N ALA A 120 17.80 19.17 20.63
CA ALA A 120 18.44 18.04 21.30
C ALA A 120 19.92 18.34 21.59
N GLU A 121 20.51 17.60 22.52
CA GLU A 121 21.94 17.65 22.83
C GLU A 121 22.79 17.23 21.61
N ARG A 122 24.05 17.68 21.55
CA ARG A 122 24.95 17.22 20.48
C ARG A 122 25.38 15.78 20.74
N CYS A 123 25.34 14.95 19.70
CA CYS A 123 25.85 13.59 19.77
C CYS A 123 27.34 13.59 20.20
N ALA A 124 27.66 12.81 21.22
CA ALA A 124 29.03 12.57 21.64
C ALA A 124 29.57 11.29 21.00
N THR A 125 30.89 11.21 20.79
CA THR A 125 31.54 10.07 20.12
C THR A 125 32.66 9.52 21.01
N PRO A 126 32.32 8.86 22.15
CA PRO A 126 33.33 8.26 23.01
C PRO A 126 34.03 7.10 22.30
N ARG A 127 35.27 6.80 22.68
CA ARG A 127 35.97 5.62 22.17
C ARG A 127 35.45 4.34 22.84
N ALA A 128 35.37 3.25 22.08
CA ALA A 128 35.03 1.92 22.60
C ALA A 128 35.66 0.82 21.75
N ASP A 129 35.93 -0.35 22.34
CA ASP A 129 36.47 -1.52 21.62
C ASP A 129 35.40 -2.17 20.74
N VAL A 130 34.17 -2.26 21.25
CA VAL A 130 32.99 -2.78 20.53
C VAL A 130 31.96 -1.67 20.36
N LEU A 131 31.49 -1.44 19.14
CA LEU A 131 30.39 -0.53 18.86
C LEU A 131 29.15 -1.30 18.43
N ILE A 132 28.04 -1.14 19.13
CA ILE A 132 26.72 -1.61 18.74
C ILE A 132 25.90 -0.38 18.32
N MET A 133 25.48 -0.32 17.05
CA MET A 133 24.83 0.87 16.50
C MET A 133 23.68 0.58 15.53
N GLU A 134 22.69 1.46 15.53
CA GLU A 134 21.60 1.43 14.56
C GLU A 134 21.96 1.99 13.19
N THR A 135 21.40 1.37 12.16
CA THR A 135 21.73 1.65 10.75
C THR A 135 20.49 1.89 9.89
N THR A 136 19.52 2.64 10.41
CA THR A 136 18.24 3.00 9.77
C THR A 136 18.42 3.48 8.33
N PHE A 137 19.45 4.27 8.04
CA PHE A 137 19.80 4.78 6.71
C PHE A 137 21.15 4.24 6.20
N GLY A 138 21.45 2.95 6.45
CA GLY A 138 22.72 2.29 6.14
C GLY A 138 23.08 2.06 4.66
N LEU A 139 22.37 2.64 3.69
CA LEU A 139 22.70 2.51 2.26
C LEU A 139 23.28 3.79 1.66
N PRO A 140 24.23 3.70 0.70
CA PRO A 140 24.90 4.87 0.10
C PRO A 140 23.97 5.91 -0.53
N ARG A 141 22.73 5.55 -0.86
CA ARG A 141 21.73 6.47 -1.44
C ARG A 141 21.08 7.40 -0.41
N TYR A 142 21.15 7.08 0.87
CA TYR A 142 20.56 7.88 1.95
C TYR A 142 21.58 8.87 2.49
N VAL A 143 21.97 9.82 1.63
CA VAL A 143 22.75 10.99 2.03
C VAL A 143 21.80 12.18 1.97
N PHE A 144 21.52 12.78 3.12
CA PHE A 144 20.52 13.84 3.19
C PHE A 144 21.08 15.17 2.67
N PRO A 145 20.25 15.98 1.99
CA PRO A 145 20.64 17.34 1.64
C PRO A 145 20.95 18.17 2.90
N PRO A 146 21.72 19.27 2.77
CA PRO A 146 22.04 20.14 3.90
C PRO A 146 20.78 20.59 4.65
N THR A 147 20.76 20.44 5.98
CA THR A 147 19.59 20.79 6.82
C THR A 147 19.09 22.22 6.57
N ALA A 148 20.00 23.18 6.41
CA ALA A 148 19.66 24.57 6.13
C ALA A 148 18.85 24.74 4.82
N GLN A 149 19.18 23.96 3.78
CA GLN A 149 18.44 23.97 2.52
C GLN A 149 17.03 23.41 2.71
N VAL A 150 16.90 22.27 3.39
CA VAL A 150 15.59 21.63 3.63
C VAL A 150 14.68 22.54 4.45
N LEU A 151 15.23 23.22 5.46
CA LEU A 151 14.47 24.17 6.28
C LEU A 151 14.04 25.41 5.49
N ALA A 152 14.89 25.89 4.56
CA ALA A 152 14.51 26.97 3.64
C ALA A 152 13.35 26.54 2.73
N ASP A 153 13.37 25.31 2.22
CA ASP A 153 12.30 24.77 1.37
C ASP A 153 10.98 24.61 2.15
N ILE A 154 11.04 24.13 3.40
CA ILE A 154 9.87 24.05 4.31
C ILE A 154 9.31 25.44 4.58
N THR A 155 10.19 26.41 4.85
CA THR A 155 9.78 27.80 5.10
C THR A 155 9.11 28.42 3.88
N ALA A 156 9.65 28.20 2.68
CA ALA A 156 9.07 28.65 1.43
C ALA A 156 7.69 28.00 1.20
N PHE A 157 7.55 26.70 1.49
CA PHE A 157 6.26 26.01 1.42
C PHE A 157 5.23 26.65 2.36
N CYS A 158 5.60 26.92 3.61
CA CYS A 158 4.70 27.54 4.57
C CYS A 158 4.27 28.94 4.13
N ARG A 159 5.21 29.79 3.68
CA ARG A 159 4.91 31.15 3.21
C ARG A 159 3.98 31.14 2.01
N ASN A 160 4.32 30.37 0.97
CA ASN A 160 3.49 30.26 -0.24
C ASN A 160 2.08 29.77 0.10
N THR A 161 1.96 28.79 1.01
CA THR A 161 0.64 28.28 1.43
C THR A 161 -0.18 29.34 2.15
N LEU A 162 0.44 30.13 3.03
CA LEU A 162 -0.25 31.24 3.72
C LEU A 162 -0.63 32.37 2.76
N ASP A 163 0.24 32.68 1.80
CA ASP A 163 -0.01 33.67 0.74
C ASP A 163 -1.17 33.23 -0.16
N ASP A 164 -1.35 31.92 -0.37
CA ASP A 164 -2.48 31.30 -1.08
C ASP A 164 -3.77 31.26 -0.23
N HIS A 165 -3.79 31.87 0.96
CA HIS A 165 -4.88 31.81 1.95
C HIS A 165 -5.25 30.39 2.41
N GLU A 166 -4.31 29.45 2.29
CA GLU A 166 -4.43 28.07 2.78
C GLU A 166 -3.71 27.90 4.12
N THR A 167 -3.99 26.81 4.82
CA THR A 167 -3.32 26.49 6.09
C THR A 167 -2.19 25.48 5.86
N PRO A 168 -0.91 25.82 6.10
CA PRO A 168 0.19 24.86 6.05
C PRO A 168 0.11 23.88 7.21
N VAL A 169 0.07 22.59 6.90
CA VAL A 169 0.04 21.50 7.88
C VAL A 169 1.29 20.62 7.72
N LEU A 170 2.18 20.67 8.71
CA LEU A 170 3.43 19.92 8.72
C LEU A 170 3.28 18.65 9.57
N PHE A 171 3.37 17.49 8.93
CA PHE A 171 3.40 16.20 9.60
C PHE A 171 4.81 15.88 10.10
N GLY A 172 5.03 16.05 11.39
CA GLY A 172 6.27 15.73 12.09
C GLY A 172 5.99 14.85 13.30
N TYR A 173 6.86 13.88 13.59
CA TYR A 173 6.75 13.07 14.81
C TYR A 173 6.70 13.98 16.04
N SER A 174 5.87 13.61 17.02
CA SER A 174 5.56 14.46 18.17
C SER A 174 6.73 14.63 19.16
N LEU A 175 7.74 13.73 19.10
CA LEU A 175 9.02 13.86 19.80
C LEU A 175 10.16 14.05 18.80
N GLY A 176 11.03 15.03 19.08
CA GLY A 176 12.19 15.37 18.25
C GLY A 176 11.79 16.27 17.09
N LYS A 177 11.22 15.68 16.05
CA LYS A 177 10.96 16.35 14.77
C LYS A 177 10.10 17.60 14.89
N SER A 178 9.02 17.54 15.66
CA SER A 178 8.12 18.68 15.85
C SER A 178 8.80 19.84 16.57
N GLN A 179 9.64 19.53 17.57
CA GLN A 179 10.40 20.54 18.32
C GLN A 179 11.52 21.14 17.46
N GLU A 180 12.19 20.33 16.66
CA GLU A 180 13.21 20.82 15.71
C GLU A 180 12.59 21.75 14.65
N LEU A 181 11.42 21.37 14.10
CA LEU A 181 10.65 22.21 13.19
C LEU A 181 10.24 23.53 13.85
N LEU A 182 9.71 23.46 15.07
CA LEU A 182 9.32 24.63 15.84
C LEU A 182 10.51 25.60 16.02
N SER A 183 11.65 25.11 16.51
CA SER A 183 12.88 25.91 16.70
C SER A 183 13.47 26.46 15.40
N SER A 184 13.24 25.78 14.27
CA SER A 184 13.78 26.18 12.97
C SER A 184 12.89 27.19 12.24
N LEU A 185 11.56 27.11 12.43
CA LEU A 185 10.59 28.05 11.86
C LEU A 185 10.60 29.41 12.59
N ALA A 186 11.23 29.49 13.77
CA ALA A 186 11.46 30.75 14.50
C ALA A 186 12.10 31.83 13.61
N ASP A 187 13.14 31.43 12.86
CA ASP A 187 13.91 32.33 12.00
C ASP A 187 13.05 32.92 10.87
N ALA A 188 11.94 32.26 10.54
CA ALA A 188 11.02 32.68 9.49
C ALA A 188 9.90 33.61 9.98
N GLN A 189 9.78 33.84 11.30
CA GLN A 189 8.71 34.63 11.95
C GLN A 189 7.29 34.15 11.62
N LEU A 190 7.12 32.85 11.38
CA LEU A 190 5.83 32.26 11.08
C LEU A 190 5.10 31.89 12.39
N PRO A 191 3.84 32.29 12.58
CA PRO A 191 3.09 31.92 13.78
C PRO A 191 2.70 30.44 13.72
N VAL A 192 3.01 29.69 14.78
CA VAL A 192 2.83 28.22 14.82
C VAL A 192 1.75 27.82 15.82
N MET A 193 0.89 26.90 15.40
CA MET A 193 -0.05 26.17 16.25
C MET A 193 0.36 24.69 16.37
N LEU A 194 0.26 24.13 17.57
CA LEU A 194 0.63 22.74 17.85
C LEU A 194 -0.60 21.88 18.11
N HIS A 195 -0.62 20.69 17.50
CA HIS A 195 -1.56 19.62 17.86
C HIS A 195 -1.43 19.25 19.36
N PRO A 196 -2.53 18.88 20.06
CA PRO A 196 -2.51 18.62 21.51
C PRO A 196 -1.40 17.68 21.99
N GLN A 197 -1.16 16.57 21.29
CA GLN A 197 -0.07 15.65 21.63
C GLN A 197 1.32 16.29 21.49
N THR A 198 1.54 17.09 20.45
CA THR A 198 2.80 17.81 20.23
C THR A 198 2.98 18.91 21.27
N LEU A 199 1.89 19.61 21.62
CA LEU A 199 1.85 20.63 22.65
C LEU A 199 2.29 20.06 24.02
N THR A 200 1.68 18.97 24.48
CA THR A 200 2.02 18.33 25.75
C THR A 200 3.50 17.97 25.83
N LEU A 201 4.07 17.39 24.77
CA LEU A 201 5.47 16.98 24.76
C LEU A 201 6.43 18.16 24.66
N THR A 202 6.03 19.24 23.96
CA THR A 202 6.83 20.47 23.88
C THR A 202 6.91 21.16 25.24
N HIS A 203 5.80 21.22 26.01
CA HIS A 203 5.84 21.73 27.38
C HIS A 203 6.74 20.90 28.31
N ILE A 204 6.80 19.57 28.13
CA ILE A 204 7.76 18.75 28.89
C ILE A 204 9.21 19.13 28.56
N TYR A 205 9.52 19.48 27.30
CA TYR A 205 10.86 19.97 26.94
C TYR A 205 11.15 21.32 27.61
N GLU A 206 10.15 22.21 27.70
CA GLU A 206 10.27 23.50 28.42
C GLU A 206 10.48 23.33 29.92
N GLU A 207 9.73 22.43 30.57
CA GLU A 207 9.91 22.05 31.99
C GLU A 207 11.35 21.59 32.28
N LEU A 208 11.99 20.96 31.29
CA LEU A 208 13.33 20.39 31.38
C LEU A 208 14.43 21.35 30.88
N GLY A 209 14.10 22.62 30.61
CA GLY A 209 15.05 23.70 30.38
C GLY A 209 15.37 24.02 28.91
N LEU A 210 14.69 23.42 27.94
CA LEU A 210 14.76 23.88 26.55
C LEU A 210 13.81 25.05 26.31
N THR A 211 14.21 25.99 25.47
CA THR A 211 13.39 27.15 25.12
C THR A 211 12.98 27.06 23.66
N PHE A 212 11.71 27.37 23.38
CA PHE A 212 11.14 27.39 22.04
C PHE A 212 10.64 28.78 21.68
N PRO A 213 10.57 29.12 20.39
CA PRO A 213 9.86 30.33 19.95
C PRO A 213 8.38 30.28 20.34
N PRO A 214 7.67 31.42 20.34
CA PRO A 214 6.25 31.45 20.66
C PRO A 214 5.41 30.51 19.78
N PHE A 215 4.61 29.66 20.42
CA PHE A 215 3.61 28.80 19.78
C PHE A 215 2.27 28.90 20.50
N ARG A 216 1.21 28.45 19.83
CA ARG A 216 -0.15 28.39 20.40
C ARG A 216 -0.71 26.97 20.39
N PRO A 217 -1.59 26.61 21.34
CA PRO A 217 -2.44 25.44 21.19
C PRO A 217 -3.26 25.54 19.90
N PHE A 218 -3.49 24.41 19.24
CA PHE A 218 -4.35 24.38 18.06
C PHE A 218 -5.77 24.85 18.39
N ASP A 219 -6.23 25.87 17.67
CA ASP A 219 -7.59 26.39 17.70
C ASP A 219 -8.13 26.48 16.28
N ALA A 220 -9.14 25.67 15.98
CA ALA A 220 -9.76 25.61 14.65
C ALA A 220 -10.40 26.94 14.23
N SER A 221 -10.87 27.75 15.18
CA SER A 221 -11.52 29.03 14.89
C SER A 221 -10.53 30.14 14.52
N ALA A 222 -9.26 29.99 14.92
CA ALA A 222 -8.20 30.97 14.73
C ALA A 222 -7.02 30.44 13.88
N VAL A 223 -7.20 29.32 13.19
CA VAL A 223 -6.12 28.63 12.45
C VAL A 223 -5.62 29.40 11.23
N ALA A 224 -6.46 30.27 10.65
CA ALA A 224 -6.09 31.08 9.50
C ALA A 224 -4.83 31.92 9.80
N GLY A 225 -3.90 31.95 8.84
CA GLY A 225 -2.63 32.67 9.00
C GLY A 225 -1.57 31.93 9.83
N HIS A 226 -1.84 30.71 10.33
CA HIS A 226 -0.90 29.96 11.17
C HIS A 226 -0.41 28.67 10.49
N VAL A 227 0.83 28.28 10.80
CA VAL A 227 1.37 26.95 10.46
C VAL A 227 0.94 25.95 11.53
N VAL A 228 0.38 24.81 11.15
CA VAL A 228 0.00 23.74 12.09
C VAL A 228 1.03 22.62 12.05
N ILE A 229 1.64 22.29 13.19
CA ILE A 229 2.51 21.11 13.33
C ILE A 229 1.73 20.00 14.04
N CYS A 230 1.64 18.82 13.43
CA CYS A 230 0.90 17.69 13.98
C CYS A 230 1.56 16.33 13.67
N PRO A 231 1.26 15.28 14.46
CA PRO A 231 1.81 13.95 14.23
C PRO A 231 1.23 13.32 12.95
N PRO A 232 1.98 12.45 12.23
CA PRO A 232 1.52 11.83 10.98
C PRO A 232 0.18 11.08 11.11
N GLN A 233 -0.13 10.54 12.30
CA GLN A 233 -1.39 9.85 12.58
C GLN A 233 -2.61 10.80 12.51
N ALA A 234 -2.43 12.12 12.68
CA ALA A 234 -3.50 13.10 12.61
C ALA A 234 -4.11 13.23 11.19
N ARG A 235 -3.41 12.74 10.17
CA ARG A 235 -3.85 12.79 8.77
C ARG A 235 -5.14 12.00 8.50
N GLY A 236 -5.27 10.82 9.10
CA GLY A 236 -6.44 9.95 8.96
C GLY A 236 -7.53 10.21 10.02
N SER A 237 -7.33 11.19 10.90
CA SER A 237 -8.23 11.49 12.01
C SER A 237 -9.20 12.64 11.67
N SER A 238 -10.18 12.87 12.53
CA SER A 238 -11.06 14.04 12.41
C SER A 238 -10.34 15.37 12.63
N PHE A 239 -9.07 15.36 13.06
CA PHE A 239 -8.27 16.57 13.29
C PHE A 239 -8.07 17.38 12.01
N LEU A 240 -7.64 16.75 10.92
CA LEU A 240 -7.37 17.46 9.66
C LEU A 240 -8.65 18.10 9.07
N LYS A 241 -9.83 17.51 9.33
CA LYS A 241 -11.13 18.06 8.92
C LYS A 241 -11.50 19.37 9.63
N LYS A 242 -10.87 19.67 10.77
CA LYS A 242 -11.08 20.93 11.52
C LYS A 242 -10.27 22.08 10.95
N ILE A 243 -9.37 21.82 10.01
CA ILE A 243 -8.52 22.81 9.37
C ILE A 243 -9.16 23.20 8.05
N SER A 244 -9.41 24.48 7.85
CA SER A 244 -9.91 25.04 6.60
C SER A 244 -8.77 25.11 5.57
N ALA A 245 -9.03 24.56 4.37
CA ALA A 245 -8.09 24.50 3.25
C ALA A 245 -6.65 24.05 3.65
N PRO A 246 -6.48 22.82 4.19
CA PRO A 246 -5.16 22.36 4.62
C PRO A 246 -4.30 21.99 3.41
N ARG A 247 -3.08 22.53 3.36
CA ARG A 247 -2.03 22.06 2.45
C ARG A 247 -0.95 21.36 3.26
N THR A 248 -0.74 20.09 2.94
CA THR A 248 -0.06 19.15 3.82
C THR A 248 1.35 18.85 3.35
N ALA A 249 2.31 18.79 4.28
CA ALA A 249 3.67 18.36 4.01
C ALA A 249 4.12 17.28 5.00
N VAL A 250 4.75 16.21 4.51
CA VAL A 250 5.38 15.22 5.39
C VAL A 250 6.86 15.52 5.59
N ILE A 251 7.31 15.48 6.83
CA ILE A 251 8.70 15.75 7.22
C ILE A 251 9.31 14.43 7.70
N THR A 252 10.21 13.84 6.90
CA THR A 252 10.81 12.53 7.21
C THR A 252 12.06 12.26 6.38
N GLY A 253 13.06 11.56 6.92
CA GLY A 253 14.25 11.15 6.16
C GLY A 253 13.94 10.31 4.92
N TRP A 254 12.82 9.57 4.95
CA TRP A 254 12.33 8.81 3.80
C TRP A 254 11.83 9.67 2.64
N ALA A 255 11.68 10.99 2.83
CA ALA A 255 11.27 11.91 1.77
C ALA A 255 12.34 12.13 0.69
N ILE A 256 13.55 11.57 0.88
CA ILE A 256 14.56 11.47 -0.17
C ILE A 256 14.11 10.55 -1.32
N ASP A 257 13.16 9.64 -1.04
CA ASP A 257 12.54 8.81 -2.08
C ASP A 257 11.58 9.67 -2.94
N PRO A 258 11.71 9.66 -4.29
CA PRO A 258 10.87 10.46 -5.19
C PRO A 258 9.36 10.17 -5.11
N GLY A 259 8.97 9.04 -4.51
CA GLY A 259 7.58 8.64 -4.32
C GLY A 259 6.97 9.05 -2.99
N ALA A 260 7.68 9.78 -2.13
CA ALA A 260 7.24 10.08 -0.77
C ALA A 260 5.90 10.82 -0.72
N VAL A 261 5.70 11.83 -1.59
CA VAL A 261 4.45 12.59 -1.69
C VAL A 261 3.26 11.66 -1.96
N TYR A 262 3.41 10.68 -2.85
CA TYR A 262 2.36 9.70 -3.15
C TYR A 262 2.20 8.64 -2.05
N ARG A 263 3.32 8.19 -1.45
CA ARG A 263 3.36 7.19 -0.38
C ARG A 263 2.65 7.71 0.88
N TYR A 264 2.96 8.96 1.24
CA TYR A 264 2.38 9.65 2.38
C TYR A 264 1.12 10.46 2.01
N GLN A 265 0.75 10.49 0.72
CA GLN A 265 -0.44 11.15 0.16
C GLN A 265 -0.63 12.57 0.74
N CYS A 266 0.43 13.37 0.67
CA CYS A 266 0.48 14.77 1.07
C CYS A 266 0.80 15.65 -0.15
N ASP A 267 0.79 16.96 0.01
CA ASP A 267 1.04 17.92 -1.07
C ASP A 267 2.54 18.17 -1.29
N ALA A 268 3.35 18.03 -0.24
CA ALA A 268 4.81 18.14 -0.27
C ALA A 268 5.50 17.12 0.65
N ALA A 269 6.78 16.83 0.41
CA ALA A 269 7.58 15.94 1.26
C ALA A 269 9.00 16.49 1.38
N PHE A 270 9.53 16.57 2.61
CA PHE A 270 10.83 17.19 2.88
C PHE A 270 11.76 16.23 3.65
N PRO A 271 12.99 15.99 3.17
CA PRO A 271 13.93 15.01 3.73
C PRO A 271 14.67 15.55 4.96
N LEU A 272 13.92 15.90 6.01
CA LEU A 272 14.46 16.25 7.33
C LEU A 272 14.32 15.06 8.28
N SER A 273 15.46 14.59 8.80
CA SER A 273 15.54 13.39 9.64
C SER A 273 16.24 13.67 10.96
N ASP A 274 15.76 13.00 12.00
CA ASP A 274 16.36 12.97 13.32
C ASP A 274 17.31 11.78 13.49
N HIS A 275 17.57 11.00 12.42
CA HIS A 275 18.51 9.88 12.42
C HIS A 275 19.75 10.22 11.60
N ALA A 276 20.87 9.59 11.91
CA ALA A 276 22.08 9.58 11.12
C ALA A 276 21.79 9.12 9.69
N ASP A 277 22.35 9.84 8.71
CA ASP A 277 22.34 9.41 7.32
C ASP A 277 23.57 8.54 7.04
N TYR A 278 23.71 8.01 5.84
CA TYR A 278 24.81 7.12 5.49
C TYR A 278 26.20 7.74 5.77
N ALA A 279 26.37 9.04 5.51
CA ALA A 279 27.62 9.74 5.77
C ALA A 279 27.88 9.93 7.28
N ASP A 280 26.85 10.24 8.06
CA ASP A 280 26.93 10.30 9.52
C ASP A 280 27.31 8.95 10.14
N LEU A 281 26.71 7.84 9.66
CA LEU A 281 27.03 6.50 10.17
C LEU A 281 28.53 6.18 10.00
N LEU A 282 29.10 6.49 8.83
CA LEU A 282 30.53 6.29 8.57
C LEU A 282 31.41 7.17 9.47
N ARG A 283 31.09 8.47 9.56
CA ARG A 283 31.83 9.41 10.41
C ARG A 283 31.75 9.04 11.88
N PHE A 284 30.63 8.46 12.32
CA PHE A 284 30.46 8.01 13.69
C PHE A 284 31.37 6.81 14.01
N VAL A 285 31.45 5.82 13.12
CA VAL A 285 32.41 4.71 13.27
C VAL A 285 33.86 5.22 13.29
N GLU A 286 34.21 6.14 12.39
CA GLU A 286 35.54 6.77 12.34
C GLU A 286 35.88 7.54 13.63
N ALA A 287 34.89 8.20 14.25
CA ALA A 287 35.08 8.96 15.48
C ALA A 287 35.19 8.06 16.73
N VAL A 288 34.39 7.00 16.81
CA VAL A 288 34.41 6.03 17.93
C VAL A 288 35.66 5.14 17.89
N GLN A 289 36.20 4.87 16.70
CA GLN A 289 37.36 4.00 16.48
C GLN A 289 37.26 2.58 17.09
N PRO A 290 36.17 1.83 16.81
CA PRO A 290 35.99 0.49 17.35
C PRO A 290 36.87 -0.54 16.66
N GLN A 291 37.25 -1.57 17.41
CA GLN A 291 37.88 -2.77 16.86
C GLN A 291 36.84 -3.65 16.14
N ARG A 292 35.62 -3.70 16.69
CA ARG A 292 34.50 -4.47 16.15
C ARG A 292 33.20 -3.68 16.17
N VAL A 293 32.44 -3.73 15.07
CA VAL A 293 31.13 -3.09 14.93
C VAL A 293 30.04 -4.15 14.80
N LEU A 294 28.95 -3.98 15.55
CA LEU A 294 27.74 -4.78 15.45
C LEU A 294 26.59 -3.84 15.03
N THR A 295 26.03 -4.09 13.86
CA THR A 295 24.97 -3.25 13.29
C THR A 295 23.60 -3.86 13.54
N LEU A 296 22.62 -3.03 13.88
CA LEU A 296 21.23 -3.40 14.10
C LEU A 296 20.28 -2.44 13.36
N HIS A 297 19.06 -2.91 13.09
CA HIS A 297 17.96 -2.17 12.43
C HIS A 297 18.28 -1.54 11.07
N GLY A 298 17.24 -1.31 10.25
CA GLY A 298 17.39 -0.79 8.89
C GLY A 298 18.25 -1.68 7.99
N PHE A 299 19.35 -1.14 7.46
CA PHE A 299 20.22 -1.78 6.47
C PHE A 299 21.50 -2.33 7.10
N ALA A 300 21.34 -3.10 8.19
CA ALA A 300 22.43 -3.59 9.03
C ALA A 300 23.44 -4.44 8.26
N GLN A 301 22.98 -5.40 7.45
CA GLN A 301 23.88 -6.27 6.67
C GLN A 301 24.69 -5.50 5.63
N GLU A 302 24.05 -4.59 4.90
CA GLU A 302 24.69 -3.80 3.84
C GLU A 302 25.67 -2.78 4.41
N PHE A 303 25.34 -2.17 5.55
CA PHE A 303 26.26 -1.28 6.23
C PHE A 303 27.44 -2.05 6.84
N ALA A 304 27.21 -3.20 7.49
CA ALA A 304 28.30 -4.05 7.97
C ALA A 304 29.20 -4.52 6.82
N ARG A 305 28.63 -4.84 5.64
CA ARG A 305 29.40 -5.14 4.43
C ARG A 305 30.28 -3.96 4.00
N THR A 306 29.70 -2.76 3.94
CA THR A 306 30.43 -1.52 3.64
C THR A 306 31.63 -1.33 4.60
N LEU A 307 31.43 -1.56 5.90
CA LEU A 307 32.48 -1.44 6.90
C LEU A 307 33.59 -2.48 6.69
N ARG A 308 33.24 -3.74 6.39
CA ARG A 308 34.21 -4.79 6.06
C ARG A 308 35.01 -4.46 4.80
N GLU A 309 34.38 -3.91 3.76
CA GLU A 309 35.06 -3.43 2.55
C GLU A 309 36.05 -2.28 2.84
N ARG A 310 35.83 -1.54 3.93
CA ARG A 310 36.72 -0.47 4.44
C ARG A 310 37.73 -0.97 5.48
N GLY A 311 37.81 -2.28 5.72
CA GLY A 311 38.77 -2.89 6.64
C GLY A 311 38.37 -2.85 8.12
N VAL A 312 37.11 -2.55 8.45
CA VAL A 312 36.58 -2.59 9.82
C VAL A 312 35.90 -3.94 10.06
N GLU A 313 36.20 -4.62 11.17
CA GLU A 313 35.50 -5.85 11.54
C GLU A 313 34.05 -5.51 11.90
N ALA A 314 33.08 -5.93 11.06
CA ALA A 314 31.68 -5.56 11.25
C ALA A 314 30.72 -6.72 10.94
N TRP A 315 29.66 -6.87 11.74
CA TRP A 315 28.67 -7.94 11.61
C TRP A 315 27.26 -7.45 11.91
N ALA A 316 26.28 -7.90 11.15
CA ALA A 316 24.87 -7.68 11.50
C ALA A 316 24.45 -8.71 12.56
N ILE A 317 23.81 -8.23 13.64
CA ILE A 317 23.25 -9.08 14.69
C ILE A 317 21.76 -9.31 14.44
N GLY A 318 21.30 -10.56 14.57
CA GLY A 318 19.90 -10.94 14.33
C GLY A 318 19.53 -11.30 12.89
N GLN A 319 20.49 -11.37 11.96
CA GLN A 319 20.27 -11.79 10.56
C GLN A 319 21.38 -12.76 10.07
N SER A 320 21.13 -13.54 9.01
CA SER A 320 22.09 -14.53 8.47
C SER A 320 23.26 -13.85 7.73
N ASN A 321 24.47 -13.90 8.29
CA ASN A 321 25.69 -13.39 7.66
C ASN A 321 26.26 -14.42 6.66
N GLN A 322 25.95 -14.31 5.37
CA GLN A 322 26.59 -15.16 4.33
C GLN A 322 28.06 -14.75 4.11
N LEU A 323 28.94 -15.76 3.97
CA LEU A 323 30.33 -15.60 3.53
C LEU A 323 30.37 -15.45 2.00
N GLU A 324 30.75 -14.28 1.49
CA GLU A 324 30.93 -14.04 0.05
C GLU A 324 32.42 -13.81 -0.27
N LEU A 325 32.95 -14.62 -1.20
CA LEU A 325 34.32 -14.57 -1.73
C LEU A 325 34.50 -13.34 -2.65
N GLY A 326 35.45 -12.47 -2.32
CA GLY A 326 35.68 -11.20 -3.00
C GLY A 326 36.28 -11.33 -4.40
N LEU A 327 35.58 -10.78 -5.41
CA LEU A 327 36.15 -10.44 -6.72
C LEU A 327 36.17 -8.92 -6.87
N ALA A 328 37.37 -8.35 -6.80
CA ALA A 328 37.61 -6.92 -6.96
C ALA A 328 37.41 -6.48 -8.43
N SER A 329 36.62 -5.43 -8.66
CA SER A 329 36.59 -4.71 -9.95
C SER A 329 36.92 -3.23 -9.76
N ARG A 330 37.97 -2.79 -10.45
CA ARG A 330 38.50 -1.42 -10.47
C ARG A 330 37.58 -0.49 -11.28
N ARG A 331 37.36 0.73 -10.80
CA ARG A 331 36.78 1.85 -11.56
C ARG A 331 37.87 2.63 -12.32
N PRO A 332 37.64 3.07 -13.57
CA PRO A 332 38.46 4.11 -14.19
C PRO A 332 37.95 5.52 -13.86
N SER A 333 38.88 6.45 -13.71
CA SER A 333 38.71 7.89 -13.49
C SER A 333 38.27 8.62 -14.76
N SER A 334 37.52 9.72 -14.60
CA SER A 334 37.16 10.67 -15.68
C SER A 334 37.97 11.98 -15.53
N PRO A 335 38.30 12.68 -16.63
CA PRO A 335 39.06 13.93 -16.60
C PRO A 335 38.17 15.17 -16.44
N PRO A 336 38.73 16.36 -16.12
CA PRO A 336 37.96 17.55 -15.77
C PRO A 336 37.56 18.37 -17.01
N PHE A 337 36.33 18.90 -17.02
CA PHE A 337 35.88 19.89 -18.00
C PHE A 337 36.11 21.32 -17.48
N ALA A 338 36.70 22.14 -18.35
CA ALA A 338 37.03 23.55 -18.13
C ALA A 338 35.79 24.47 -18.26
N SER A 339 35.87 25.60 -17.57
CA SER A 339 34.90 26.70 -17.57
C SER A 339 35.22 27.76 -18.63
N SER A 340 34.19 28.34 -19.24
CA SER A 340 34.23 29.65 -19.94
C SER A 340 32.78 30.18 -20.06
N THR A 341 32.36 31.16 -19.24
CA THR A 341 32.29 32.63 -19.47
C THR A 341 31.00 33.13 -20.15
N ASP A 342 30.41 34.14 -19.51
CA ASP A 342 29.15 34.88 -19.76
C ASP A 342 28.99 35.58 -21.11
N SER A 343 27.73 35.77 -21.55
CA SER A 343 27.14 37.07 -22.00
C SER A 343 25.67 36.93 -22.48
N PRO A 344 24.87 38.04 -22.56
CA PRO A 344 23.50 38.10 -22.02
C PRO A 344 22.34 37.97 -23.03
N ALA A 345 21.14 37.93 -22.46
CA ALA A 345 19.82 37.65 -23.01
C ALA A 345 19.27 38.64 -24.07
N GLU A 346 18.49 38.10 -25.01
CA GLU A 346 17.47 38.81 -25.81
C GLU A 346 16.14 38.03 -25.81
N SER A 347 15.02 38.77 -25.76
CA SER A 347 13.64 38.26 -25.63
C SER A 347 13.14 37.48 -26.86
N PRO A 348 12.26 36.48 -26.69
CA PRO A 348 11.81 35.63 -27.80
C PRO A 348 10.69 36.30 -28.62
N ALA A 349 10.93 36.40 -29.93
CA ALA A 349 9.93 36.71 -30.94
C ALA A 349 9.06 35.48 -31.26
N ALA A 350 7.80 35.73 -31.63
CA ALA A 350 6.77 34.75 -31.90
C ALA A 350 7.15 33.69 -32.95
N ALA A 351 6.87 32.42 -32.63
CA ALA A 351 7.09 31.28 -33.52
C ALA A 351 6.08 31.23 -34.68
N PRO A 352 6.49 30.78 -35.89
CA PRO A 352 5.59 30.61 -37.04
C PRO A 352 4.78 29.30 -36.97
N PRO A 353 3.66 29.18 -37.71
CA PRO A 353 2.74 28.05 -37.59
C PRO A 353 3.24 26.77 -38.28
N THR A 354 2.98 25.62 -37.64
CA THR A 354 3.27 24.24 -38.09
C THR A 354 2.33 23.79 -39.23
N PRO A 355 2.77 23.01 -40.24
CA PRO A 355 1.93 22.59 -41.36
C PRO A 355 0.92 21.47 -40.99
N PRO A 356 -0.09 21.16 -41.85
CA PRO A 356 -1.23 20.29 -41.52
C PRO A 356 -0.86 18.80 -41.34
N LEU A 357 -1.54 18.12 -40.41
CA LEU A 357 -1.31 16.75 -39.91
C LEU A 357 -1.61 15.59 -40.89
N GLU A 358 -2.05 15.83 -42.12
CA GLU A 358 -2.60 14.78 -43.00
C GLU A 358 -1.59 14.06 -43.92
N SER A 359 -0.29 14.37 -43.88
CA SER A 359 0.72 13.76 -44.78
C SER A 359 1.79 12.92 -44.08
N ALA A 360 1.70 12.70 -42.77
CA ALA A 360 2.69 11.89 -42.04
C ALA A 360 2.44 10.38 -42.24
N PRO A 361 3.47 9.58 -42.57
CA PRO A 361 3.36 8.13 -42.62
C PRO A 361 2.74 7.57 -41.33
N PRO A 362 1.89 6.51 -41.43
CA PRO A 362 1.09 6.04 -40.29
C PRO A 362 1.94 5.54 -39.12
N ASP A 363 3.14 5.03 -39.39
CA ASP A 363 4.13 4.57 -38.41
C ASP A 363 4.81 5.71 -37.62
N ARG A 364 4.52 6.98 -37.92
CA ARG A 364 5.13 8.13 -37.24
C ARG A 364 4.38 8.49 -35.97
N LEU A 365 5.15 8.88 -34.96
CA LEU A 365 4.63 9.36 -33.67
C LEU A 365 3.73 10.59 -33.83
N ALA A 366 3.98 11.44 -34.82
CA ALA A 366 3.09 12.54 -35.19
C ALA A 366 1.67 12.06 -35.57
N HIS A 367 1.54 10.96 -36.31
CA HIS A 367 0.24 10.38 -36.66
C HIS A 367 -0.43 9.77 -35.42
N PHE A 368 0.33 9.05 -34.58
CA PHE A 368 -0.17 8.56 -33.29
C PHE A 368 -0.74 9.70 -32.43
N ALA A 369 0.00 10.82 -32.31
CA ALA A 369 -0.44 11.99 -31.57
C ALA A 369 -1.71 12.61 -32.18
N ALA A 370 -1.78 12.73 -33.50
CA ALA A 370 -2.97 13.18 -34.22
C ALA A 370 -4.20 12.31 -33.92
N THR A 371 -4.04 11.00 -34.00
CA THR A 371 -5.09 10.01 -33.70
C THR A 371 -5.54 10.14 -32.25
N ALA A 372 -4.61 10.30 -31.31
CA ALA A 372 -4.93 10.47 -29.90
C ALA A 372 -5.73 11.76 -29.62
N GLU A 373 -5.48 12.87 -30.34
CA GLU A 373 -6.29 14.10 -30.23
C GLU A 373 -7.70 13.91 -30.83
N ARG A 374 -7.81 13.20 -31.95
CA ARG A 374 -9.11 12.85 -32.54
C ARG A 374 -9.94 11.97 -31.60
N ILE A 375 -9.29 11.00 -30.95
CA ILE A 375 -9.93 10.14 -29.94
C ILE A 375 -10.34 10.95 -28.70
N LYS A 376 -9.50 11.89 -28.25
CA LYS A 376 -9.81 12.79 -27.12
C LYS A 376 -11.07 13.61 -27.39
N SER A 377 -11.25 14.10 -28.61
CA SER A 377 -12.38 14.94 -29.04
C SER A 377 -13.63 14.16 -29.45
N ALA A 378 -13.54 12.83 -29.59
CA ALA A 378 -14.67 12.00 -29.99
C ALA A 378 -15.77 11.91 -28.91
N PRO A 379 -17.07 12.05 -29.28
CA PRO A 379 -18.18 12.18 -28.32
C PRO A 379 -18.59 10.83 -27.68
N GLY A 380 -18.43 9.71 -28.38
CA GLY A 380 -18.90 8.40 -27.93
C GLY A 380 -17.81 7.32 -27.81
N LYS A 381 -18.11 6.26 -27.02
CA LYS A 381 -17.25 5.07 -26.91
C LYS A 381 -17.01 4.41 -28.28
N LEU A 382 -18.05 4.27 -29.10
CA LEU A 382 -17.98 3.62 -30.41
C LEU A 382 -17.13 4.41 -31.42
N ASP A 383 -17.18 5.74 -31.37
CA ASP A 383 -16.37 6.61 -32.22
C ASP A 383 -14.88 6.46 -31.91
N LYS A 384 -14.54 6.40 -30.61
CA LYS A 384 -13.17 6.18 -30.13
C LYS A 384 -12.60 4.84 -30.58
N ILE A 385 -13.41 3.78 -30.48
CA ILE A 385 -13.04 2.45 -30.96
C ILE A 385 -12.84 2.48 -32.47
N SER A 386 -13.72 3.13 -33.23
CA SER A 386 -13.63 3.22 -34.68
C SER A 386 -12.37 3.97 -35.13
N LEU A 387 -12.05 5.10 -34.50
CA LEU A 387 -10.83 5.85 -34.78
C LEU A 387 -9.57 5.03 -34.51
N LEU A 388 -9.52 4.31 -33.38
CA LEU A 388 -8.38 3.46 -33.06
C LEU A 388 -8.30 2.24 -33.99
N ARG A 389 -9.44 1.60 -34.30
CA ARG A 389 -9.52 0.49 -35.27
C ARG A 389 -8.92 0.90 -36.62
N ASP A 390 -9.36 2.04 -37.15
CA ASP A 390 -8.93 2.53 -38.45
C ASP A 390 -7.44 2.83 -38.45
N TYR A 391 -6.93 3.46 -37.38
CA TYR A 391 -5.51 3.71 -37.23
C TYR A 391 -4.69 2.41 -37.14
N LEU A 392 -5.11 1.43 -36.33
CA LEU A 392 -4.44 0.14 -36.22
C LEU A 392 -4.44 -0.61 -37.56
N ALA A 393 -5.50 -0.47 -38.38
CA ALA A 393 -5.62 -1.07 -39.71
C ALA A 393 -4.65 -0.50 -40.75
N LEU A 394 -4.19 0.74 -40.56
CA LEU A 394 -3.21 1.37 -41.45
C LEU A 394 -1.75 0.98 -41.15
N LEU A 395 -1.49 0.43 -39.97
CA LEU A 395 -0.15 0.11 -39.49
C LEU A 395 0.29 -1.29 -39.93
N ALA A 396 1.60 -1.45 -40.16
CA ALA A 396 2.22 -2.77 -40.23
C ALA A 396 2.04 -3.51 -38.89
N PRO A 397 2.03 -4.85 -38.85
CA PRO A 397 1.74 -5.61 -37.63
C PRO A 397 2.58 -5.17 -36.41
N THR A 398 3.89 -4.98 -36.60
CA THR A 398 4.82 -4.54 -35.56
C THR A 398 4.51 -3.15 -35.01
N ASP A 399 4.17 -2.20 -35.87
CA ASP A 399 3.82 -0.85 -35.44
C ASP A 399 2.43 -0.80 -34.80
N ALA A 400 1.49 -1.62 -35.27
CA ALA A 400 0.18 -1.78 -34.65
C ALA A 400 0.31 -2.30 -33.21
N ALA A 401 1.21 -3.25 -32.97
CA ALA A 401 1.50 -3.75 -31.62
C ALA A 401 2.12 -2.68 -30.71
N HIS A 402 3.10 -1.90 -31.19
CA HIS A 402 3.63 -0.76 -30.44
C HIS A 402 2.54 0.28 -30.13
N ALA A 403 1.73 0.63 -31.13
CA ALA A 403 0.62 1.56 -30.96
C ALA A 403 -0.38 1.07 -29.90
N ALA A 404 -0.76 -0.21 -29.91
CA ALA A 404 -1.68 -0.79 -28.93
C ALA A 404 -1.14 -0.65 -27.50
N VAL A 405 0.14 -0.93 -27.27
CA VAL A 405 0.80 -0.74 -25.96
C VAL A 405 0.75 0.73 -25.53
N PHE A 406 1.08 1.66 -26.43
CA PHE A 406 1.10 3.08 -26.12
C PHE A 406 -0.29 3.66 -25.87
N PHE A 407 -1.33 3.19 -26.58
CA PHE A 407 -2.73 3.56 -26.32
C PHE A 407 -3.28 3.00 -25.00
N CYS A 408 -2.65 1.97 -24.44
CA CYS A 408 -2.86 1.54 -23.06
C CYS A 408 -2.17 2.44 -22.02
N ALA A 409 -1.54 3.54 -22.45
CA ALA A 409 -0.79 4.48 -21.62
C ALA A 409 0.43 3.85 -20.94
N ARG A 410 1.10 2.89 -21.58
CA ARG A 410 2.26 2.19 -21.02
C ARG A 410 3.43 2.18 -21.99
N PRO A 411 4.68 2.21 -21.50
CA PRO A 411 5.86 2.06 -22.35
C PRO A 411 6.11 0.59 -22.75
N PHE A 412 5.62 -0.36 -21.94
CA PHE A 412 5.76 -1.80 -22.15
C PHE A 412 4.42 -2.52 -21.87
N PRO A 413 4.22 -3.74 -22.43
CA PRO A 413 3.07 -4.57 -22.09
C PRO A 413 3.00 -4.92 -20.59
N GLN A 414 1.84 -5.36 -20.10
CA GLN A 414 1.64 -5.60 -18.65
C GLN A 414 2.52 -6.70 -18.08
N ALA A 415 2.77 -7.75 -18.86
CA ALA A 415 3.63 -8.86 -18.47
C ALA A 415 5.13 -8.54 -18.56
N ASP A 416 5.50 -7.37 -19.09
CA ASP A 416 6.89 -6.94 -19.12
C ASP A 416 7.31 -6.40 -17.75
N GLU A 417 8.39 -6.96 -17.20
CA GLU A 417 8.90 -6.58 -15.88
C GLU A 417 9.70 -5.28 -15.90
N ARG A 418 10.05 -4.78 -17.10
CA ARG A 418 10.81 -3.55 -17.23
C ARG A 418 10.00 -2.36 -16.74
N VAL A 419 10.64 -1.56 -15.90
CA VAL A 419 10.09 -0.30 -15.39
C VAL A 419 11.06 0.83 -15.74
N LEU A 420 10.52 1.94 -16.25
CA LEU A 420 11.36 3.09 -16.64
C LEU A 420 12.14 3.69 -15.45
N THR A 421 11.77 3.39 -14.19
CA THR A 421 12.43 3.87 -12.96
C THR A 421 12.83 5.34 -13.06
N LEU A 422 11.85 6.17 -13.48
CA LEU A 422 12.05 7.56 -13.86
C LEU A 422 11.23 8.44 -12.92
N GLY A 423 11.92 9.21 -12.08
CA GLY A 423 11.28 10.15 -11.16
C GLY A 423 10.82 11.40 -11.89
N TRP A 424 9.76 12.02 -11.40
CA TRP A 424 9.22 13.28 -11.92
C TRP A 424 10.28 14.38 -12.07
N SER A 425 11.23 14.45 -11.13
CA SER A 425 12.33 15.41 -11.15
C SER A 425 13.19 15.32 -12.42
N VAL A 426 13.43 14.13 -12.96
CA VAL A 426 14.23 13.93 -14.18
C VAL A 426 13.47 14.46 -15.40
N LEU A 427 12.17 14.16 -15.49
CA LEU A 427 11.33 14.62 -16.59
C LEU A 427 11.17 16.14 -16.58
N LYS A 428 10.86 16.71 -15.40
CA LYS A 428 10.77 18.16 -15.20
C LYS A 428 12.09 18.86 -15.54
N ARG A 429 13.21 18.35 -15.02
CA ARG A 429 14.54 18.88 -15.32
C ARG A 429 14.85 18.85 -16.81
N THR A 430 14.47 17.79 -17.52
CA THR A 430 14.63 17.71 -18.98
C THR A 430 13.86 18.83 -19.68
N ILE A 431 12.59 19.04 -19.31
CA ILE A 431 11.74 20.07 -19.92
C ILE A 431 12.30 21.47 -19.66
N LEU A 432 12.74 21.75 -18.43
CA LEU A 432 13.38 23.02 -18.06
C LEU A 432 14.68 23.25 -18.85
N GLU A 433 15.56 22.25 -18.92
CA GLU A 433 16.84 22.36 -19.65
C GLU A 433 16.65 22.52 -21.17
N LEU A 434 15.62 21.90 -21.76
CA LEU A 434 15.34 22.04 -23.19
C LEU A 434 14.71 23.39 -23.54
N SER A 435 13.83 23.90 -22.68
CA SER A 435 13.12 25.16 -22.93
C SER A 435 13.87 26.39 -22.43
N GLY A 436 14.84 26.23 -21.53
CA GLY A 436 15.47 27.36 -20.84
C GLY A 436 14.50 28.11 -19.92
N THR A 437 13.33 27.55 -19.61
CA THR A 437 12.33 28.20 -18.77
C THR A 437 12.62 27.99 -17.28
N THR A 438 12.06 28.86 -16.44
CA THR A 438 12.25 28.76 -14.99
C THR A 438 11.28 27.76 -14.37
N GLU A 439 11.57 27.33 -13.14
CA GLU A 439 10.67 26.48 -12.37
C GLU A 439 9.29 27.16 -12.10
N ALA A 440 9.26 28.49 -12.04
CA ALA A 440 8.03 29.26 -11.89
C ALA A 440 7.16 29.18 -13.16
N ASP A 441 7.76 29.33 -14.34
CA ASP A 441 7.06 29.23 -15.63
C ASP A 441 6.48 27.84 -15.84
N TYR A 442 7.27 26.81 -15.49
CA TYR A 442 6.81 25.43 -15.51
C TYR A 442 5.60 25.21 -14.61
N ARG A 443 5.64 25.76 -13.38
CA ARG A 443 4.54 25.65 -12.41
C ARG A 443 3.29 26.37 -12.93
N ALA A 444 3.43 27.55 -13.51
CA ALA A 444 2.31 28.29 -14.10
C ALA A 444 1.66 27.52 -15.25
N ALA A 445 2.46 26.92 -16.15
CA ALA A 445 1.95 26.06 -17.21
C ALA A 445 1.24 24.82 -16.65
N TYR A 446 1.81 24.16 -15.64
CA TYR A 446 1.18 23.00 -15.00
C TYR A 446 -0.17 23.34 -14.34
N HIS A 447 -0.26 24.46 -13.60
CA HIS A 447 -1.53 24.90 -13.01
C HIS A 447 -2.58 25.24 -14.07
N ARG A 448 -2.18 25.82 -15.21
CA ARG A 448 -3.10 26.15 -16.30
C ARG A 448 -3.78 24.93 -16.91
N PHE A 449 -3.05 23.83 -17.08
CA PHE A 449 -3.55 22.64 -17.79
C PHE A 449 -3.94 21.48 -16.86
N ALA A 450 -3.48 21.48 -15.61
CA ALA A 450 -3.62 20.36 -14.65
C ALA A 450 -3.20 18.99 -15.24
N ASP A 451 -2.30 19.01 -16.23
CA ASP A 451 -1.87 17.86 -17.01
C ASP A 451 -0.40 18.04 -17.44
N THR A 452 0.43 17.05 -17.09
CA THR A 452 1.89 17.10 -17.30
C THR A 452 2.26 17.09 -18.78
N GLY A 453 1.50 16.37 -19.62
CA GLY A 453 1.74 16.32 -21.05
C GLY A 453 1.34 17.61 -21.75
N GLU A 454 0.18 18.17 -21.41
CA GLU A 454 -0.26 19.48 -21.94
C GLU A 454 0.73 20.60 -21.55
N ALA A 455 1.18 20.61 -20.29
CA ALA A 455 2.19 21.57 -19.82
C ALA A 455 3.53 21.38 -20.55
N ALA A 456 3.99 20.14 -20.75
CA ALA A 456 5.22 19.87 -21.48
C ALA A 456 5.14 20.36 -22.94
N ALA A 457 4.03 20.12 -23.64
CA ALA A 457 3.82 20.66 -24.98
C ALA A 457 3.86 22.19 -25.01
N ALA A 458 3.17 22.85 -24.07
CA ALA A 458 3.11 24.30 -24.01
C ALA A 458 4.51 24.92 -23.77
N ILE A 459 5.31 24.32 -22.89
CA ILE A 459 6.65 24.81 -22.53
C ILE A 459 7.66 24.53 -23.65
N LEU A 460 7.57 23.38 -24.31
CA LEU A 460 8.51 23.00 -25.36
C LEU A 460 8.16 23.63 -26.73
N ALA A 461 7.05 24.36 -26.83
CA ALA A 461 6.67 25.07 -28.05
C ALA A 461 7.75 26.08 -28.44
N GLY A 462 8.34 25.92 -29.63
CA GLY A 462 9.43 26.77 -30.12
C GLY A 462 10.84 26.38 -29.63
N HIS A 463 10.97 25.36 -28.77
CA HIS A 463 12.24 24.92 -28.17
C HIS A 463 12.73 23.55 -28.66
N VAL A 464 12.00 22.94 -29.61
CA VAL A 464 12.25 21.59 -30.12
C VAL A 464 12.37 21.60 -31.64
N GLN A 465 13.08 20.61 -32.19
CA GLN A 465 13.31 20.46 -33.63
C GLN A 465 12.82 19.07 -34.08
N PRO A 466 11.56 18.97 -34.54
CA PRO A 466 10.96 17.68 -34.92
C PRO A 466 11.75 16.99 -36.04
N ARG A 467 12.11 15.71 -35.85
CA ARG A 467 12.87 14.90 -36.82
C ARG A 467 12.05 13.76 -37.45
N GLY A 468 10.78 13.62 -37.07
CA GLY A 468 9.88 12.57 -37.57
C GLY A 468 10.20 11.18 -36.99
N VAL A 469 9.86 10.96 -35.72
CA VAL A 469 10.17 9.71 -35.00
C VAL A 469 9.14 8.62 -35.34
N ALA A 470 9.62 7.40 -35.60
CA ALA A 470 8.76 6.22 -35.81
C ALA A 470 8.36 5.55 -34.49
N LEU A 471 7.25 4.80 -34.48
CA LEU A 471 6.78 4.07 -33.29
C LEU A 471 7.80 3.04 -32.78
N ALA A 472 8.49 2.33 -33.68
CA ALA A 472 9.57 1.42 -33.32
C ALA A 472 10.72 2.14 -32.59
N GLN A 473 11.09 3.35 -33.03
CA GLN A 473 12.13 4.16 -32.37
C GLN A 473 11.67 4.64 -30.98
N LEU A 474 10.38 4.89 -30.77
CA LEU A 474 9.83 5.18 -29.44
C LEU A 474 9.92 3.95 -28.52
N ALA A 475 9.66 2.75 -29.03
CA ALA A 475 9.82 1.50 -28.29
C ALA A 475 11.29 1.24 -27.90
N GLU A 476 12.22 1.43 -28.84
CA GLU A 476 13.66 1.36 -28.60
C GLU A 476 14.12 2.38 -27.56
N PHE A 477 13.60 3.61 -27.63
CA PHE A 477 13.86 4.64 -26.63
C PHE A 477 13.41 4.20 -25.22
N PHE A 478 12.19 3.67 -25.07
CA PHE A 478 11.74 3.17 -23.78
C PHE A 478 12.60 2.02 -23.27
N ALA A 479 13.00 1.08 -24.14
CA ALA A 479 13.91 0.00 -23.78
C ALA A 479 15.28 0.52 -23.30
N ALA A 480 15.86 1.48 -24.02
CA ALA A 480 17.12 2.13 -23.62
C ALA A 480 16.97 2.87 -22.28
N LEU A 481 15.85 3.56 -22.08
CA LEU A 481 15.56 4.30 -20.85
C LEU A 481 15.37 3.38 -19.63
N ALA A 482 14.77 2.21 -19.82
CA ALA A 482 14.66 1.18 -18.78
C ALA A 482 16.02 0.52 -18.45
N ALA A 483 16.88 0.33 -19.45
CA ALA A 483 18.22 -0.24 -19.26
C ALA A 483 19.22 0.75 -18.61
N ALA A 484 19.03 2.05 -18.81
CA ALA A 484 19.89 3.08 -18.27
C ALA A 484 19.92 3.10 -16.74
N ARG A 485 21.12 3.13 -16.15
CA ARG A 485 21.33 3.15 -14.70
C ARG A 485 21.59 4.57 -14.21
N GLY A 486 20.75 5.03 -13.28
CA GLY A 486 20.90 6.31 -12.59
C GLY A 486 20.22 7.49 -13.30
N PRO A 487 19.92 8.59 -12.57
CA PRO A 487 19.18 9.73 -13.11
C PRO A 487 19.87 10.49 -14.25
N ALA A 488 21.21 10.60 -14.22
CA ALA A 488 21.97 11.37 -15.22
C ALA A 488 21.89 10.75 -16.62
N ALA A 489 22.14 9.43 -16.74
CA ALA A 489 22.04 8.73 -18.02
C ALA A 489 20.62 8.81 -18.63
N LYS A 490 19.60 8.75 -17.77
CA LYS A 490 18.19 8.89 -18.19
C LYS A 490 17.85 10.32 -18.61
N LEU A 491 18.40 11.31 -17.91
CA LEU A 491 18.26 12.73 -18.26
C LEU A 491 18.83 13.00 -19.66
N ASP A 492 20.02 12.46 -19.97
CA ASP A 492 20.64 12.65 -21.27
C ASP A 492 19.84 12.00 -22.40
N LEU A 493 19.38 10.75 -22.21
CA LEU A 493 18.50 10.06 -23.16
C LEU A 493 17.18 10.82 -23.40
N LEU A 494 16.53 11.28 -22.32
CA LEU A 494 15.30 12.08 -22.41
C LEU A 494 15.55 13.40 -23.15
N ARG A 495 16.64 14.10 -22.85
CA ARG A 495 16.98 15.39 -23.45
C ARG A 495 17.22 15.24 -24.94
N GLU A 496 17.99 14.23 -25.33
CA GLU A 496 18.26 13.94 -26.74
C GLU A 496 16.99 13.56 -27.50
N PHE A 497 16.16 12.69 -26.92
CA PHE A 497 14.95 12.23 -27.57
C PHE A 497 13.88 13.33 -27.69
N LEU A 498 13.54 14.01 -26.59
CA LEU A 498 12.52 15.07 -26.58
C LEU A 498 12.88 16.27 -27.46
N ARG A 499 14.17 16.58 -27.63
CA ARG A 499 14.62 17.64 -28.56
C ARG A 499 14.20 17.36 -30.01
N GLY A 500 14.08 16.08 -30.37
CA GLY A 500 13.70 15.61 -31.70
C GLY A 500 12.18 15.50 -31.95
N LEU A 501 11.35 15.83 -30.96
CA LEU A 501 9.89 15.70 -31.02
C LEU A 501 9.21 17.05 -31.23
N SER A 502 8.05 17.05 -31.89
CA SER A 502 7.13 18.20 -31.84
C SER A 502 6.49 18.35 -30.46
N PRO A 503 5.87 19.51 -30.16
CA PRO A 503 5.14 19.69 -28.91
C PRO A 503 4.06 18.63 -28.69
N SER A 504 3.28 18.29 -29.73
CA SER A 504 2.22 17.27 -29.63
C SER A 504 2.79 15.88 -29.37
N GLU A 505 3.87 15.49 -30.05
CA GLU A 505 4.56 14.22 -29.79
C GLU A 505 5.13 14.17 -28.36
N SER A 506 5.77 15.25 -27.91
CA SER A 506 6.31 15.38 -26.55
C SER A 506 5.23 15.20 -25.48
N LYS A 507 4.04 15.79 -25.68
CA LYS A 507 2.88 15.61 -24.80
C LYS A 507 2.53 14.14 -24.62
N TYR A 508 2.43 13.38 -25.70
CA TYR A 508 2.02 11.99 -25.64
C TYR A 508 3.11 11.06 -25.11
N VAL A 509 4.39 11.33 -25.41
CA VAL A 509 5.50 10.61 -24.78
C VAL A 509 5.52 10.83 -23.27
N VAL A 510 5.36 12.07 -22.81
CA VAL A 510 5.23 12.38 -21.38
C VAL A 510 4.05 11.65 -20.75
N LYS A 511 2.89 11.63 -21.41
CA LYS A 511 1.69 10.94 -20.93
C LYS A 511 1.86 9.43 -20.82
N ILE A 512 2.56 8.80 -21.76
CA ILE A 512 2.91 7.36 -21.71
C ILE A 512 3.88 7.09 -20.55
N ILE A 513 4.88 7.94 -20.35
CA ILE A 513 5.82 7.83 -19.22
C ILE A 513 5.08 7.96 -17.88
N THR A 514 4.11 8.88 -17.78
CA THR A 514 3.36 9.12 -16.54
C THR A 514 2.17 8.19 -16.33
N GLY A 515 1.79 7.39 -17.34
CA GLY A 515 0.77 6.35 -17.21
C GLY A 515 -0.69 6.79 -17.40
N ASP A 516 -0.94 7.97 -17.98
CA ASP A 516 -2.31 8.46 -18.21
C ASP A 516 -2.40 9.40 -19.44
N LEU A 517 -3.03 8.89 -20.51
CA LEU A 517 -3.28 9.66 -21.73
C LEU A 517 -4.40 10.70 -21.56
N ARG A 518 -5.39 10.45 -20.67
CA ARG A 518 -6.62 11.25 -20.50
C ARG A 518 -7.44 11.48 -21.78
N ILE A 519 -7.48 10.49 -22.66
CA ILE A 519 -8.27 10.52 -23.91
C ILE A 519 -9.58 9.71 -23.83
N GLY A 520 -9.84 9.10 -22.68
CA GLY A 520 -11.04 8.26 -22.47
C GLY A 520 -10.95 6.88 -23.12
N LEU A 521 -9.76 6.42 -23.49
CA LEU A 521 -9.47 5.03 -23.81
C LEU A 521 -8.98 4.29 -22.56
N LYS A 522 -9.55 3.13 -22.33
CA LYS A 522 -9.04 2.12 -21.38
C LYS A 522 -8.64 0.89 -22.18
N GLU A 523 -7.81 0.04 -21.60
CA GLU A 523 -7.34 -1.19 -22.24
C GLU A 523 -8.47 -2.04 -22.84
N GLY A 524 -9.61 -2.19 -22.15
CA GLY A 524 -10.77 -2.90 -22.69
C GLY A 524 -11.38 -2.30 -23.98
N LEU A 525 -11.16 -1.01 -24.25
CA LEU A 525 -11.53 -0.36 -25.52
C LEU A 525 -10.46 -0.56 -26.59
N VAL A 526 -9.19 -0.68 -26.19
CA VAL A 526 -8.09 -1.04 -27.08
C VAL A 526 -8.28 -2.48 -27.57
N GLU A 527 -8.66 -3.41 -26.70
CA GLU A 527 -9.04 -4.78 -27.06
C GLU A 527 -10.20 -4.83 -28.07
N GLU A 528 -11.26 -4.04 -27.85
CA GLU A 528 -12.38 -3.92 -28.79
C GLU A 528 -11.93 -3.38 -30.16
N ALA A 529 -11.00 -2.41 -30.17
CA ALA A 529 -10.44 -1.87 -31.42
C ALA A 529 -9.53 -2.87 -32.14
N ILE A 530 -8.70 -3.64 -31.42
CA ILE A 530 -7.87 -4.72 -31.98
C ILE A 530 -8.77 -5.77 -32.63
N ALA A 531 -9.78 -6.26 -31.90
CA ALA A 531 -10.75 -7.24 -32.40
C ALA A 531 -11.42 -6.74 -33.69
N ALA A 532 -11.91 -5.50 -33.68
CA ALA A 532 -12.53 -4.90 -34.86
C ALA A 532 -11.55 -4.70 -36.03
N SER A 533 -10.28 -4.41 -35.75
CA SER A 533 -9.27 -4.14 -36.79
C SER A 533 -8.79 -5.41 -37.50
N ALA A 534 -8.88 -6.56 -36.82
CA ALA A 534 -8.45 -7.86 -37.30
C ALA A 534 -9.62 -8.81 -37.62
N ALA A 535 -10.88 -8.34 -37.52
CA ALA A 535 -12.08 -9.15 -37.69
C ALA A 535 -12.14 -10.39 -36.75
N GLU A 536 -11.64 -10.22 -35.53
CA GLU A 536 -11.63 -11.23 -34.47
C GLU A 536 -12.76 -11.02 -33.46
N SER A 537 -13.07 -12.05 -32.67
CA SER A 537 -14.04 -11.89 -31.57
C SER A 537 -13.42 -11.11 -30.41
N VAL A 538 -14.19 -10.18 -29.83
CA VAL A 538 -13.75 -9.40 -28.65
C VAL A 538 -13.43 -10.32 -27.47
N ASP A 539 -14.18 -11.41 -27.31
CA ASP A 539 -13.97 -12.39 -26.23
C ASP A 539 -12.66 -13.16 -26.41
N ALA A 540 -12.29 -13.54 -27.64
CA ALA A 540 -10.99 -14.18 -27.91
C ALA A 540 -9.81 -13.24 -27.66
N VAL A 541 -9.92 -11.97 -28.07
CA VAL A 541 -8.87 -10.95 -27.80
C VAL A 541 -8.71 -10.72 -26.30
N ARG A 542 -9.82 -10.62 -25.56
CA ARG A 542 -9.82 -10.49 -24.10
C ARG A 542 -9.21 -11.70 -23.40
N GLU A 543 -9.58 -12.90 -23.82
CA GLU A 543 -9.03 -14.14 -23.29
C GLU A 543 -7.51 -14.19 -23.53
N ALA A 544 -7.07 -13.91 -24.76
CA ALA A 544 -5.65 -13.89 -25.10
C ALA A 544 -4.85 -12.83 -24.31
N ASN A 545 -5.38 -11.61 -24.15
CA ASN A 545 -4.73 -10.57 -23.36
C ASN A 545 -4.69 -10.92 -21.87
N MET A 546 -5.74 -11.56 -21.34
CA MET A 546 -5.78 -12.04 -19.96
C MET A 546 -4.77 -13.16 -19.70
N LEU A 547 -4.52 -14.04 -20.68
CA LEU A 547 -3.56 -15.15 -20.56
C LEU A 547 -2.10 -14.67 -20.70
N SER A 548 -1.81 -13.80 -21.66
CA SER A 548 -0.45 -13.35 -21.98
C SER A 548 0.00 -12.13 -21.17
N GLY A 549 -0.94 -11.23 -20.82
CA GLY A 549 -0.63 -9.90 -20.32
C GLY A 549 0.09 -9.01 -21.32
N ASP A 550 0.06 -9.37 -22.60
CA ASP A 550 0.91 -8.80 -23.63
C ASP A 550 0.06 -8.35 -24.82
N ILE A 551 -0.48 -7.14 -24.73
CA ILE A 551 -1.36 -6.60 -25.77
C ILE A 551 -0.65 -6.44 -27.12
N ALA A 552 0.68 -6.34 -27.15
CA ALA A 552 1.46 -6.35 -28.38
C ALA A 552 1.43 -7.74 -29.04
N GLU A 553 1.72 -8.80 -28.27
CA GLU A 553 1.59 -10.19 -28.72
C GLU A 553 0.17 -10.51 -29.21
N VAL A 554 -0.85 -10.06 -28.46
CA VAL A 554 -2.26 -10.22 -28.83
C VAL A 554 -2.59 -9.50 -30.14
N THR A 555 -2.06 -8.29 -30.34
CA THR A 555 -2.30 -7.53 -31.58
C THR A 555 -1.69 -8.26 -32.78
N HIS A 556 -0.48 -8.81 -32.66
CA HIS A 556 0.13 -9.64 -33.69
C HIS A 556 -0.68 -10.91 -33.96
N ALA A 557 -1.06 -11.64 -32.91
CA ALA A 557 -1.81 -12.87 -33.04
C ALA A 557 -3.19 -12.64 -33.65
N ALA A 558 -3.88 -11.55 -33.29
CA ALA A 558 -5.15 -11.15 -33.90
C ALA A 558 -4.98 -10.90 -35.41
N ARG A 559 -3.94 -10.14 -35.81
CA ARG A 559 -3.62 -9.88 -37.22
C ARG A 559 -3.30 -11.15 -38.01
N ALA A 560 -2.74 -12.16 -37.35
CA ALA A 560 -2.39 -13.44 -37.95
C ALA A 560 -3.48 -14.51 -37.81
N HIS A 561 -4.64 -14.19 -37.25
CA HIS A 561 -5.71 -15.14 -36.93
C HIS A 561 -5.24 -16.33 -36.07
N ALA A 562 -4.31 -16.05 -35.15
CA ALA A 562 -3.61 -17.02 -34.32
C ALA A 562 -3.86 -16.80 -32.81
N LEU A 563 -4.94 -16.12 -32.41
CA LEU A 563 -5.24 -15.87 -30.99
C LEU A 563 -5.30 -17.16 -30.15
N ALA A 564 -5.73 -18.28 -30.75
CA ALA A 564 -5.79 -19.57 -30.09
C ALA A 564 -4.41 -20.17 -29.74
N SER A 565 -3.31 -19.66 -30.33
CA SER A 565 -1.95 -20.10 -29.97
C SER A 565 -1.40 -19.40 -28.73
N ILE A 566 -2.05 -18.33 -28.26
CA ILE A 566 -1.60 -17.61 -27.06
C ILE A 566 -1.82 -18.49 -25.84
N GLN A 567 -0.73 -18.70 -25.10
CA GLN A 567 -0.71 -19.50 -23.89
C GLN A 567 -0.67 -18.63 -22.65
N LEU A 568 -1.04 -19.22 -21.52
CA LEU A 568 -0.90 -18.62 -20.21
C LEU A 568 0.58 -18.32 -19.92
N ARG A 569 0.90 -17.07 -19.60
CA ARG A 569 2.24 -16.65 -19.18
C ARG A 569 2.39 -16.74 -17.66
N VAL A 570 3.33 -17.55 -17.18
CA VAL A 570 3.64 -17.63 -15.73
C VAL A 570 4.18 -16.28 -15.25
N PHE A 571 3.94 -15.94 -13.99
CA PHE A 571 4.18 -14.60 -13.40
C PHE A 571 3.39 -13.42 -14.00
N HIS A 572 2.43 -13.70 -14.89
CA HIS A 572 1.34 -12.78 -15.18
C HIS A 572 0.08 -13.25 -14.43
N PRO A 573 -0.37 -12.54 -13.37
CA PRO A 573 -1.49 -13.02 -12.56
C PRO A 573 -2.82 -12.94 -13.32
N LEU A 574 -3.59 -14.03 -13.28
CA LEU A 574 -4.90 -14.07 -13.91
C LEU A 574 -5.94 -13.34 -13.06
N GLN A 575 -7.02 -12.88 -13.69
CA GLN A 575 -8.16 -12.40 -12.93
C GLN A 575 -8.79 -13.56 -12.14
N PHE A 576 -9.10 -13.35 -10.86
CA PHE A 576 -9.73 -14.38 -10.04
C PHE A 576 -11.16 -14.68 -10.49
N MET A 577 -11.55 -15.96 -10.55
CA MET A 577 -12.95 -16.36 -10.74
C MET A 577 -13.81 -15.94 -9.54
N LEU A 578 -15.00 -15.39 -9.77
CA LEU A 578 -15.83 -14.79 -8.72
C LEU A 578 -17.06 -15.65 -8.37
N ALA A 579 -17.39 -15.72 -7.08
CA ALA A 579 -18.59 -16.39 -6.59
C ALA A 579 -19.80 -15.44 -6.46
N SER A 580 -20.98 -15.93 -6.82
CA SER A 580 -22.27 -15.22 -6.67
C SER A 580 -22.83 -15.40 -5.26
N PRO A 581 -23.38 -14.35 -4.62
CA PRO A 581 -24.03 -14.49 -3.32
C PRO A 581 -25.34 -15.27 -3.43
N GLU A 582 -25.60 -16.15 -2.47
CA GLU A 582 -26.91 -16.75 -2.26
C GLU A 582 -27.32 -16.58 -0.78
N PRO A 583 -28.61 -16.33 -0.49
CA PRO A 583 -29.06 -15.96 0.85
C PRO A 583 -29.29 -17.14 1.79
N THR A 584 -29.60 -18.34 1.26
CA THR A 584 -29.93 -19.53 2.07
C THR A 584 -29.37 -20.82 1.48
N ALA A 585 -29.27 -21.85 2.31
CA ALA A 585 -28.85 -23.19 1.89
C ALA A 585 -29.78 -23.80 0.83
N GLU A 586 -31.09 -23.55 0.93
CA GLU A 586 -32.08 -24.00 -0.05
C GLU A 586 -31.88 -23.32 -1.40
N ALA A 587 -31.61 -22.01 -1.40
CA ALA A 587 -31.33 -21.26 -2.63
C ALA A 587 -30.06 -21.79 -3.32
N VAL A 588 -29.01 -22.08 -2.55
CA VAL A 588 -27.80 -22.73 -3.07
C VAL A 588 -28.15 -24.07 -3.71
N LEU A 589 -28.83 -24.97 -2.99
CA LEU A 589 -29.16 -26.29 -3.52
C LEU A 589 -30.04 -26.20 -4.77
N ALA A 590 -31.07 -25.35 -4.75
CA ALA A 590 -31.99 -25.17 -5.88
C ALA A 590 -31.24 -24.74 -7.16
N ARG A 591 -30.24 -23.86 -7.06
CA ARG A 591 -29.40 -23.46 -8.21
C ARG A 591 -28.63 -24.62 -8.81
N PHE A 592 -28.08 -25.48 -7.97
CA PHE A 592 -27.34 -26.66 -8.43
C PHE A 592 -28.25 -27.72 -9.04
N VAL A 593 -29.45 -27.92 -8.48
CA VAL A 593 -30.49 -28.81 -9.04
C VAL A 593 -30.98 -28.30 -10.38
N GLU A 594 -31.37 -27.03 -10.48
CA GLU A 594 -31.83 -26.38 -11.72
C GLU A 594 -30.77 -26.51 -12.84
N ARG A 595 -29.49 -26.38 -12.48
CA ARG A 595 -28.37 -26.52 -13.41
C ARG A 595 -28.16 -27.97 -13.86
N ALA A 596 -28.27 -28.93 -12.94
CA ALA A 596 -28.17 -30.36 -13.26
C ALA A 596 -29.31 -30.80 -14.19
N GLU A 597 -30.53 -30.31 -13.96
CA GLU A 597 -31.72 -30.57 -14.80
C GLU A 597 -31.62 -29.93 -16.19
N LYS A 598 -31.03 -28.72 -16.29
CA LYS A 598 -30.85 -28.01 -17.57
C LYS A 598 -29.71 -28.55 -18.46
N GLY A 599 -28.98 -29.57 -18.03
CA GLY A 599 -28.12 -30.37 -18.92
C GLY A 599 -27.02 -29.60 -19.67
N GLN A 600 -26.33 -28.63 -19.04
CA GLN A 600 -25.11 -28.06 -19.62
C GLN A 600 -23.92 -29.04 -19.48
N ARG A 601 -23.93 -30.12 -20.27
CA ARG A 601 -22.71 -30.81 -20.65
C ARG A 601 -21.90 -29.85 -21.53
N VAL A 602 -20.88 -29.22 -20.96
CA VAL A 602 -19.77 -28.72 -21.76
C VAL A 602 -19.15 -29.96 -22.39
N VAL A 603 -19.29 -30.14 -23.70
CA VAL A 603 -18.56 -31.14 -24.47
C VAL A 603 -17.26 -30.46 -24.90
N PRO A 604 -16.09 -30.83 -24.37
CA PRO A 604 -14.82 -30.52 -25.02
C PRO A 604 -14.64 -31.52 -26.16
N ASP A 605 -14.27 -31.05 -27.35
CA ASP A 605 -13.87 -31.91 -28.45
C ASP A 605 -12.78 -32.92 -28.01
N ALA A 606 -13.00 -34.20 -28.33
CA ALA A 606 -12.16 -35.33 -27.92
C ALA A 606 -10.75 -35.29 -28.55
N PRO A 607 -9.75 -35.98 -27.94
CA PRO A 607 -9.53 -37.36 -28.38
C PRO A 607 -9.24 -38.39 -27.27
N SER A 608 -9.87 -39.56 -27.45
CA SER A 608 -9.59 -40.94 -27.02
C SER A 608 -8.61 -41.24 -25.85
N ALA A 609 -9.17 -41.76 -24.75
CA ALA A 609 -8.87 -43.09 -24.18
C ALA A 609 -9.89 -43.44 -23.08
N PRO A 610 -10.46 -44.66 -23.01
CA PRO A 610 -11.47 -45.00 -22.01
C PRO A 610 -10.81 -45.49 -20.70
N PRO A 611 -11.29 -45.07 -19.51
CA PRO A 611 -10.92 -45.72 -18.25
C PRO A 611 -11.66 -47.08 -18.07
N PRO A 612 -11.11 -48.02 -17.28
CA PRO A 612 -11.66 -49.37 -17.15
C PRO A 612 -12.97 -49.40 -16.34
N ALA A 613 -13.89 -50.25 -16.81
CA ALA A 613 -15.21 -50.45 -16.25
C ALA A 613 -15.22 -51.09 -14.85
N ARG A 614 -16.13 -50.63 -13.99
CA ARG A 614 -16.61 -51.38 -12.81
C ARG A 614 -18.09 -51.77 -13.02
N PRO A 615 -18.54 -52.91 -12.47
CA PRO A 615 -19.82 -53.49 -12.82
C PRO A 615 -20.99 -52.75 -12.17
N ALA A 616 -22.04 -52.57 -12.95
CA ALA A 616 -23.31 -51.99 -12.53
C ALA A 616 -24.16 -53.02 -11.79
N THR A 617 -24.70 -52.64 -10.62
CA THR A 617 -25.94 -53.22 -10.08
C THR A 617 -26.71 -52.19 -9.26
N SER A 618 -27.78 -51.68 -9.86
CA SER A 618 -29.14 -51.53 -9.30
C SER A 618 -29.83 -50.30 -9.90
N SER A 619 -30.97 -50.57 -10.49
CA SER A 619 -31.87 -49.67 -11.21
C SER A 619 -32.89 -49.09 -10.22
N ASP A 620 -32.82 -47.78 -10.00
CA ASP A 620 -33.91 -46.99 -9.42
C ASP A 620 -33.89 -45.60 -10.11
N PRO A 621 -34.99 -45.09 -10.71
CA PRO A 621 -35.01 -43.82 -11.43
C PRO A 621 -35.24 -42.65 -10.47
N ALA A 622 -34.43 -42.58 -9.39
CA ALA A 622 -34.34 -41.39 -8.55
C ALA A 622 -33.18 -40.52 -9.07
N LEU A 623 -33.46 -39.23 -9.30
CA LEU A 623 -32.49 -38.21 -9.71
C LEU A 623 -31.12 -38.46 -9.07
N SER A 624 -30.08 -38.60 -9.89
CA SER A 624 -28.70 -38.71 -9.40
C SER A 624 -28.44 -37.58 -8.40
N PRO A 625 -28.01 -37.86 -7.16
CA PRO A 625 -27.92 -36.83 -6.13
C PRO A 625 -26.92 -35.77 -6.59
N VAL A 626 -27.39 -34.52 -6.70
CA VAL A 626 -26.56 -33.37 -7.03
C VAL A 626 -25.59 -33.17 -5.87
N SER A 627 -24.34 -33.60 -6.06
CA SER A 627 -23.29 -33.45 -5.05
C SER A 627 -22.68 -32.07 -5.14
N VAL A 628 -23.01 -31.21 -4.18
CA VAL A 628 -22.45 -29.86 -4.04
C VAL A 628 -21.16 -29.95 -3.23
N TRP A 629 -20.07 -29.41 -3.76
CA TRP A 629 -18.81 -29.30 -3.02
C TRP A 629 -18.84 -28.05 -2.15
N LEU A 630 -18.63 -28.22 -0.85
CA LEU A 630 -18.60 -27.15 0.13
C LEU A 630 -17.18 -26.97 0.65
N GLU A 631 -16.68 -25.74 0.54
CA GLU A 631 -15.45 -25.31 1.16
C GLU A 631 -15.75 -24.18 2.15
N GLU A 632 -14.89 -24.04 3.15
CA GLU A 632 -15.01 -22.93 4.07
C GLU A 632 -14.67 -21.61 3.37
N LYS A 633 -15.49 -20.60 3.61
CA LYS A 633 -15.15 -19.24 3.25
C LYS A 633 -14.31 -18.63 4.36
N TYR A 634 -12.99 -18.72 4.19
CA TYR A 634 -12.03 -18.09 5.09
C TYR A 634 -12.09 -16.55 5.08
N ASP A 635 -11.61 -15.96 6.17
CA ASP A 635 -11.42 -14.52 6.39
C ASP A 635 -9.93 -14.16 6.21
N GLY A 636 -9.49 -14.02 4.97
CA GLY A 636 -8.06 -13.88 4.62
C GLY A 636 -7.80 -13.00 3.41
N ILE A 637 -6.62 -13.18 2.80
CA ILE A 637 -6.27 -12.55 1.52
C ILE A 637 -6.30 -13.62 0.44
N ARG A 638 -7.27 -13.54 -0.47
CA ARG A 638 -7.21 -14.32 -1.70
C ARG A 638 -5.89 -14.07 -2.43
N CYS A 639 -5.18 -15.14 -2.75
CA CYS A 639 -3.82 -15.14 -3.23
C CYS A 639 -3.65 -16.13 -4.38
N GLN A 640 -3.07 -15.66 -5.48
CA GLN A 640 -2.50 -16.52 -6.53
C GLN A 640 -1.01 -16.74 -6.22
N LEU A 641 -0.56 -17.99 -6.20
CA LEU A 641 0.86 -18.33 -6.09
C LEU A 641 1.32 -18.93 -7.41
N HIS A 642 2.33 -18.32 -8.02
CA HIS A 642 2.95 -18.76 -9.26
C HIS A 642 4.34 -19.27 -8.93
N LYS A 643 4.66 -20.49 -9.37
CA LYS A 643 5.99 -21.08 -9.27
C LYS A 643 6.47 -21.54 -10.63
N GLN A 644 7.71 -21.18 -10.96
CA GLN A 644 8.45 -21.73 -12.10
C GLN A 644 9.92 -21.88 -11.74
N GLY A 645 10.44 -23.11 -11.75
CA GLY A 645 11.75 -23.43 -11.21
C GLY A 645 11.87 -22.97 -9.74
N GLU A 646 12.91 -22.19 -9.45
CA GLU A 646 13.14 -21.61 -8.12
C GLU A 646 12.36 -20.32 -7.86
N ARG A 647 11.82 -19.70 -8.92
CA ARG A 647 11.11 -18.42 -8.79
C ARG A 647 9.69 -18.65 -8.32
N VAL A 648 9.32 -17.98 -7.24
CA VAL A 648 7.96 -17.97 -6.69
C VAL A 648 7.45 -16.55 -6.52
N GLU A 649 6.22 -16.30 -6.97
CA GLU A 649 5.53 -15.03 -6.77
C GLU A 649 4.12 -15.23 -6.22
N LEU A 650 3.78 -14.39 -5.26
CA LEU A 650 2.45 -14.27 -4.66
C LEU A 650 1.78 -12.99 -5.14
N TYR A 651 0.54 -13.08 -5.61
CA TYR A 651 -0.29 -11.96 -6.02
C TYR A 651 -1.57 -11.89 -5.20
N SER A 652 -1.87 -10.72 -4.64
CA SER A 652 -3.12 -10.51 -3.88
C SER A 652 -4.34 -10.43 -4.80
N ARG A 653 -5.52 -10.34 -4.21
CA ARG A 653 -6.81 -10.10 -4.89
C ARG A 653 -6.76 -9.00 -5.97
N ASP A 654 -6.02 -7.91 -5.72
CA ASP A 654 -5.89 -6.78 -6.65
C ASP A 654 -4.77 -7.00 -7.69
N LEU A 655 -4.29 -8.24 -7.83
CA LEU A 655 -3.19 -8.67 -8.69
C LEU A 655 -1.86 -7.97 -8.41
N LYS A 656 -1.70 -7.42 -7.21
CA LYS A 656 -0.44 -6.81 -6.77
C LYS A 656 0.48 -7.88 -6.24
N ARG A 657 1.74 -7.85 -6.67
CA ARG A 657 2.80 -8.71 -6.14
C ARG A 657 3.03 -8.41 -4.66
N ILE A 658 2.79 -9.41 -3.81
CA ILE A 658 2.94 -9.37 -2.34
C ILE A 658 4.03 -10.32 -1.83
N THR A 659 4.83 -10.89 -2.73
CA THR A 659 5.86 -11.91 -2.41
C THR A 659 6.81 -11.47 -1.30
N GLY A 660 7.30 -10.22 -1.36
CA GLY A 660 8.21 -9.67 -0.35
C GLY A 660 7.59 -9.44 1.04
N GLN A 661 6.27 -9.58 1.18
CA GLN A 661 5.58 -9.52 2.49
C GLN A 661 5.48 -10.91 3.13
N PHE A 662 5.69 -11.99 2.37
CA PHE A 662 5.54 -13.38 2.79
C PHE A 662 6.67 -14.27 2.25
N PRO A 663 7.95 -13.94 2.50
CA PRO A 663 9.10 -14.69 1.97
C PRO A 663 9.13 -16.16 2.41
N GLU A 664 8.62 -16.47 3.60
CA GLU A 664 8.54 -17.84 4.13
C GLU A 664 7.63 -18.74 3.28
N LEU A 665 6.53 -18.21 2.76
CA LEU A 665 5.61 -18.95 1.89
C LEU A 665 6.23 -19.16 0.50
N ALA A 666 6.95 -18.16 -0.01
CA ALA A 666 7.71 -18.30 -1.25
C ALA A 666 8.79 -19.39 -1.12
N ALA A 667 9.54 -19.40 -0.01
CA ALA A 667 10.56 -20.40 0.26
C ALA A 667 9.98 -21.82 0.44
N ALA A 668 8.82 -21.95 1.08
CA ALA A 668 8.13 -23.23 1.21
C ALA A 668 7.66 -23.75 -0.16
N ALA A 669 7.05 -22.89 -0.99
CA ALA A 669 6.59 -23.28 -2.31
C ALA A 669 7.74 -23.61 -3.26
N ALA A 670 8.88 -22.92 -3.16
CA ALA A 670 10.06 -23.20 -3.99
C ALA A 670 10.59 -24.64 -3.85
N ARG A 671 10.31 -25.32 -2.72
CA ARG A 671 10.70 -26.72 -2.47
C ARG A 671 9.78 -27.74 -3.14
N LEU A 672 8.64 -27.31 -3.68
CA LEU A 672 7.73 -28.21 -4.40
C LEU A 672 8.34 -28.61 -5.76
N PRO A 673 8.23 -29.88 -6.18
CA PRO A 673 8.88 -30.36 -7.39
C PRO A 673 8.22 -29.83 -8.68
N HIS A 674 6.93 -29.52 -8.63
CA HIS A 674 6.15 -29.07 -9.78
C HIS A 674 6.17 -27.56 -9.95
N ASP A 675 6.04 -27.10 -11.18
CA ASP A 675 5.75 -25.71 -11.50
C ASP A 675 4.24 -25.55 -11.62
N PHE A 676 3.66 -24.54 -10.96
CA PHE A 676 2.22 -24.43 -10.87
C PHE A 676 1.73 -23.00 -10.62
N ILE A 677 0.44 -22.79 -10.92
CA ILE A 677 -0.31 -21.60 -10.50
C ILE A 677 -1.49 -22.05 -9.64
N GLY A 678 -1.43 -21.78 -8.34
CA GLY A 678 -2.49 -22.11 -7.38
C GLY A 678 -3.32 -20.89 -6.99
N ASP A 679 -4.64 -21.07 -6.84
CA ASP A 679 -5.57 -20.09 -6.27
C ASP A 679 -5.99 -20.54 -4.87
N GLY A 680 -5.79 -19.66 -3.89
CA GLY A 680 -6.00 -20.00 -2.49
C GLY A 680 -6.29 -18.79 -1.61
N GLU A 681 -6.49 -19.05 -0.32
CA GLU A 681 -6.59 -18.01 0.70
C GLU A 681 -5.32 -18.01 1.56
N LEU A 682 -4.65 -16.86 1.62
CA LEU A 682 -3.55 -16.59 2.53
C LEU A 682 -4.12 -16.19 3.90
N LEU A 683 -3.69 -16.90 4.94
CA LEU A 683 -4.28 -16.88 6.28
C LEU A 683 -3.20 -16.70 7.34
N ALA A 684 -3.54 -15.97 8.41
CA ALA A 684 -2.85 -16.14 9.67
C ALA A 684 -3.29 -17.50 10.27
N TRP A 685 -2.35 -18.30 10.75
CA TRP A 685 -2.58 -19.70 11.09
C TRP A 685 -1.89 -20.08 12.40
N ARG A 686 -2.59 -20.77 13.29
CA ARG A 686 -2.02 -21.29 14.55
C ARG A 686 -2.81 -22.51 15.01
N ASP A 687 -2.12 -23.51 15.56
CA ASP A 687 -2.72 -24.72 16.15
C ASP A 687 -3.77 -25.41 15.25
N GLY A 688 -3.47 -25.47 13.93
CA GLY A 688 -4.35 -26.11 12.95
C GLY A 688 -5.61 -25.31 12.59
N ARG A 689 -5.69 -24.02 12.94
CA ARG A 689 -6.85 -23.17 12.67
C ARG A 689 -6.44 -21.83 12.05
N ALA A 690 -7.34 -21.26 11.24
CA ALA A 690 -7.22 -19.90 10.74
C ALA A 690 -7.52 -18.90 11.86
N LEU A 691 -6.73 -17.83 11.93
CA LEU A 691 -6.93 -16.70 12.84
C LEU A 691 -7.72 -15.58 12.12
N PRO A 692 -8.37 -14.66 12.86
CA PRO A 692 -9.12 -13.55 12.26
C PRO A 692 -8.25 -12.66 11.37
N PHE A 693 -8.84 -12.07 10.33
CA PHE A 693 -8.11 -11.22 9.37
C PHE A 693 -7.35 -10.06 10.01
N ALA A 694 -7.82 -9.54 11.15
CA ALA A 694 -7.14 -8.48 11.91
C ALA A 694 -5.70 -8.86 12.31
N GLU A 695 -5.42 -10.14 12.56
CA GLU A 695 -4.06 -10.62 12.82
C GLU A 695 -3.19 -10.55 11.56
N LEU A 696 -3.74 -10.97 10.42
CA LEU A 696 -3.07 -10.89 9.13
C LEU A 696 -2.83 -9.44 8.69
N GLN A 697 -3.73 -8.51 9.02
CA GLN A 697 -3.59 -7.09 8.73
C GLN A 697 -2.37 -6.45 9.40
N LYS A 698 -1.92 -6.96 10.54
CA LYS A 698 -0.70 -6.47 11.21
C LYS A 698 0.54 -6.65 10.33
N ARG A 699 0.50 -7.53 9.32
CA ARG A 699 1.56 -7.73 8.32
C ARG A 699 1.38 -6.88 7.06
N LEU A 700 0.14 -6.48 6.74
CA LEU A 700 -0.15 -5.71 5.54
C LEU A 700 0.37 -4.26 5.65
N GLY A 701 1.16 -3.83 4.66
CA GLY A 701 1.70 -2.46 4.59
C GLY A 701 3.17 -2.30 4.99
N ARG A 702 3.82 -3.38 5.42
CA ARG A 702 5.26 -3.45 5.72
C ARG A 702 6.01 -4.02 4.53
N LYS A 703 7.20 -3.50 4.18
CA LYS A 703 8.00 -3.95 3.03
C LYS A 703 9.47 -4.05 3.43
N GLY A 704 10.13 -5.15 3.03
CA GLY A 704 11.57 -5.34 3.21
C GLY A 704 11.93 -5.94 4.58
N ASP A 705 13.15 -5.67 5.03
CA ASP A 705 13.81 -6.24 6.21
C ASP A 705 13.26 -5.77 7.57
N ASP A 706 11.94 -5.56 7.67
CA ASP A 706 11.18 -5.61 8.94
C ASP A 706 11.13 -7.08 9.45
N PHE A 707 12.31 -7.74 9.48
CA PHE A 707 12.56 -9.17 9.68
C PHE A 707 12.00 -9.71 11.01
N PHE A 708 11.56 -8.84 11.92
CA PHE A 708 11.21 -9.20 13.29
C PHE A 708 9.76 -9.64 13.52
N LEU A 709 8.88 -9.58 12.51
CA LEU A 709 7.50 -10.07 12.65
C LEU A 709 7.16 -11.30 11.81
N GLY A 710 8.06 -11.73 10.91
CA GLY A 710 7.93 -12.99 10.16
C GLY A 710 7.70 -14.21 11.08
N ALA A 711 8.13 -14.12 12.34
CA ALA A 711 7.94 -15.15 13.36
C ALA A 711 6.70 -14.96 14.26
N GLU A 712 6.12 -13.77 14.40
CA GLU A 712 5.08 -13.51 15.42
C GLU A 712 3.67 -13.99 15.03
N ILE A 713 3.38 -14.05 13.73
CA ILE A 713 2.06 -14.46 13.20
C ILE A 713 2.28 -15.50 12.10
N PRO A 714 2.31 -16.81 12.43
CA PRO A 714 2.52 -17.83 11.43
C PRO A 714 1.45 -17.72 10.33
N VAL A 715 1.84 -17.92 9.08
CA VAL A 715 0.96 -17.82 7.92
C VAL A 715 0.93 -19.13 7.15
N SER A 716 -0.19 -19.39 6.50
CA SER A 716 -0.40 -20.54 5.62
C SER A 716 -1.21 -20.11 4.41
N ILE A 717 -1.11 -20.87 3.31
CA ILE A 717 -2.03 -20.72 2.18
C ILE A 717 -2.90 -21.96 2.12
N SER A 718 -4.22 -21.77 2.12
CA SER A 718 -5.21 -22.83 1.85
C SER A 718 -5.63 -22.76 0.38
N PHE A 719 -5.05 -23.62 -0.45
CA PHE A 719 -5.36 -23.70 -1.87
C PHE A 719 -6.66 -24.44 -2.12
N TYR A 720 -7.48 -23.88 -2.99
CA TYR A 720 -8.77 -24.47 -3.38
C TYR A 720 -8.92 -24.65 -4.89
N ASP A 721 -7.95 -24.20 -5.69
CA ASP A 721 -7.92 -24.42 -7.13
C ASP A 721 -6.49 -24.41 -7.72
N LEU A 722 -6.35 -24.98 -8.92
CA LEU A 722 -5.11 -25.08 -9.67
C LEU A 722 -5.36 -24.65 -11.12
N LEU A 723 -4.64 -23.64 -11.58
CA LEU A 723 -4.89 -22.96 -12.86
C LEU A 723 -3.94 -23.41 -13.97
N TRP A 724 -2.73 -23.82 -13.59
CA TRP A 724 -1.67 -24.23 -14.49
C TRP A 724 -0.73 -25.20 -13.79
N LEU A 725 -0.22 -26.20 -14.51
CA LEU A 725 0.71 -27.22 -14.02
C LEU A 725 1.68 -27.64 -15.13
N ASP A 726 2.99 -27.57 -14.87
CA ASP A 726 4.07 -28.11 -15.70
C ASP A 726 3.90 -27.87 -17.22
N GLY A 727 3.62 -26.62 -17.61
CA GLY A 727 3.46 -26.23 -19.02
C GLY A 727 2.02 -26.22 -19.53
N ARG A 728 1.05 -26.80 -18.80
CA ARG A 728 -0.34 -26.95 -19.25
C ARG A 728 -1.30 -26.07 -18.44
N ALA A 729 -2.08 -25.24 -19.15
CA ALA A 729 -3.21 -24.54 -18.56
C ALA A 729 -4.36 -25.52 -18.26
N LEU A 730 -4.92 -25.44 -17.05
CA LEU A 730 -6.00 -26.33 -16.58
C LEU A 730 -7.36 -25.62 -16.52
N LEU A 731 -7.45 -24.35 -16.97
CA LEU A 731 -8.67 -23.53 -16.83
C LEU A 731 -9.94 -24.18 -17.38
N LYS A 732 -9.82 -24.93 -18.49
CA LYS A 732 -10.94 -25.61 -19.16
C LYS A 732 -11.28 -26.97 -18.55
N GLU A 733 -10.40 -27.53 -17.72
CA GLU A 733 -10.61 -28.82 -17.04
C GLU A 733 -11.66 -28.68 -15.94
N PRO A 734 -12.43 -29.73 -15.61
CA PRO A 734 -13.34 -29.74 -14.47
C PRO A 734 -12.63 -29.50 -13.12
N LEU A 735 -13.32 -28.88 -12.15
CA LEU A 735 -12.78 -28.61 -10.81
C LEU A 735 -12.29 -29.90 -10.11
N THR A 736 -12.94 -31.04 -10.35
CA THR A 736 -12.49 -32.35 -9.85
C THR A 736 -11.06 -32.66 -10.29
N VAL A 737 -10.77 -32.56 -11.59
CA VAL A 737 -9.46 -32.83 -12.19
C VAL A 737 -8.42 -31.84 -11.67
N ARG A 738 -8.75 -30.54 -11.64
CA ARG A 738 -7.84 -29.51 -11.13
C ARG A 738 -7.47 -29.75 -9.67
N ARG A 739 -8.43 -30.18 -8.84
CA ARG A 739 -8.19 -30.47 -7.43
C ARG A 739 -7.36 -31.74 -7.20
N GLU A 740 -7.60 -32.79 -7.98
CA GLU A 740 -6.78 -34.01 -7.93
C GLU A 740 -5.30 -33.70 -8.21
N HIS A 741 -5.04 -32.91 -9.26
CA HIS A 741 -3.69 -32.41 -9.55
C HIS A 741 -3.13 -31.52 -8.43
N LEU A 742 -3.94 -30.63 -7.85
CA LEU A 742 -3.51 -29.80 -6.72
C LEU A 742 -3.10 -30.65 -5.52
N ALA A 743 -3.88 -31.68 -5.19
CA ALA A 743 -3.59 -32.61 -4.10
C ALA A 743 -2.27 -33.35 -4.36
N HIS A 744 -2.00 -33.76 -5.60
CA HIS A 744 -0.73 -34.38 -5.98
C HIS A 744 0.45 -33.41 -5.79
N VAL A 745 0.34 -32.17 -6.28
CA VAL A 745 1.38 -31.13 -6.12
C VAL A 745 1.69 -30.88 -4.64
N LEU A 746 0.66 -30.78 -3.80
CA LEU A 746 0.82 -30.48 -2.38
C LEU A 746 1.21 -31.71 -1.54
N SER A 747 1.01 -32.93 -2.03
CA SER A 747 1.41 -34.16 -1.32
C SER A 747 2.92 -34.27 -1.08
N ALA A 748 3.72 -33.58 -1.90
CA ALA A 748 5.17 -33.49 -1.75
C ALA A 748 5.62 -32.50 -0.66
N ALA A 749 4.72 -31.67 -0.12
CA ALA A 749 5.02 -30.80 1.02
C ALA A 749 5.07 -31.62 2.32
N SER A 750 6.18 -31.59 3.05
CA SER A 750 6.25 -32.22 4.37
C SER A 750 5.22 -31.62 5.34
N SER A 751 4.41 -32.48 5.93
CA SER A 751 3.24 -32.13 6.78
C SER A 751 3.59 -31.50 8.14
N SER A 752 4.87 -31.35 8.48
CA SER A 752 5.34 -31.00 9.83
C SER A 752 6.11 -29.68 9.93
N ALA A 753 6.27 -28.91 8.86
CA ALA A 753 6.96 -27.61 8.87
C ALA A 753 6.01 -26.44 8.56
N HIS A 754 6.04 -25.40 9.40
CA HIS A 754 5.44 -24.10 9.08
C HIS A 754 6.45 -23.24 8.28
N PRO A 755 5.97 -22.40 7.34
CA PRO A 755 4.57 -22.17 6.95
C PRO A 755 3.99 -23.33 6.12
N SER A 756 2.66 -23.53 6.20
CA SER A 756 2.00 -24.68 5.56
C SER A 756 1.33 -24.28 4.25
N LEU A 757 1.55 -25.09 3.21
CA LEU A 757 0.80 -25.05 1.95
C LEU A 757 -0.26 -26.14 2.03
N LEU A 758 -1.50 -25.73 2.27
CA LEU A 758 -2.60 -26.62 2.61
C LEU A 758 -3.54 -26.79 1.41
N LEU A 759 -4.12 -27.98 1.28
CA LEU A 759 -5.30 -28.20 0.44
C LEU A 759 -6.54 -27.87 1.27
N ALA A 760 -7.43 -27.02 0.75
CA ALA A 760 -8.68 -26.70 1.42
C ALA A 760 -9.51 -27.99 1.64
N PRO A 761 -10.18 -28.19 2.79
CA PRO A 761 -11.08 -29.32 2.96
C PRO A 761 -12.34 -29.16 2.11
N VAL A 762 -12.81 -30.24 1.47
CA VAL A 762 -14.11 -30.30 0.79
C VAL A 762 -15.05 -31.16 1.62
N GLN A 763 -16.24 -30.62 1.90
CA GLN A 763 -17.39 -31.36 2.40
C GLN A 763 -18.38 -31.56 1.24
N PHE A 764 -19.09 -32.68 1.24
CA PHE A 764 -20.08 -32.98 0.22
C PHE A 764 -21.47 -32.79 0.82
N ALA A 765 -22.33 -32.07 0.11
CA ALA A 765 -23.72 -31.90 0.49
C ALA A 765 -24.64 -32.40 -0.61
N ALA A 766 -25.70 -33.10 -0.20
CA ALA A 766 -26.79 -33.53 -1.09
C ALA A 766 -28.11 -32.81 -0.75
N THR A 767 -28.22 -32.23 0.45
CA THR A 767 -29.41 -31.56 0.94
C THR A 767 -29.10 -30.14 1.46
N ALA A 768 -30.13 -29.30 1.56
CA ALA A 768 -30.00 -27.97 2.14
C ALA A 768 -29.61 -28.06 3.63
N LEU A 769 -30.05 -29.10 4.33
CA LEU A 769 -29.69 -29.35 5.73
C LEU A 769 -28.19 -29.64 5.88
N ASP A 770 -27.58 -30.38 4.96
CA ASP A 770 -26.12 -30.62 4.97
C ASP A 770 -25.35 -29.31 4.80
N ILE A 771 -25.82 -28.44 3.89
CA ILE A 771 -25.23 -27.12 3.64
C ILE A 771 -25.35 -26.24 4.89
N GLU A 772 -26.52 -26.22 5.52
CA GLU A 772 -26.77 -25.44 6.74
C GLU A 772 -25.90 -25.95 7.91
N ALA A 773 -25.80 -27.26 8.09
CA ALA A 773 -24.95 -27.87 9.11
C ALA A 773 -23.47 -27.53 8.89
N ALA A 774 -22.98 -27.65 7.66
CA ALA A 774 -21.61 -27.25 7.30
C ALA A 774 -21.38 -25.75 7.50
N PHE A 775 -22.38 -24.92 7.22
CA PHE A 775 -22.32 -23.48 7.41
C PHE A 775 -22.19 -23.12 8.90
N LEU A 776 -23.03 -23.70 9.76
CA LEU A 776 -22.94 -23.54 11.21
C LEU A 776 -21.60 -24.01 11.77
N ALA A 777 -21.09 -25.14 11.29
CA ALA A 777 -19.79 -25.67 11.71
C ALA A 777 -18.63 -24.74 11.30
N ALA A 778 -18.66 -24.18 10.09
CA ALA A 778 -17.67 -23.20 9.63
C ALA A 778 -17.70 -21.94 10.51
N ARG A 779 -18.89 -21.49 10.92
CA ARG A 779 -19.08 -20.34 11.83
C ARG A 779 -18.53 -20.60 13.23
N GLN A 780 -18.73 -21.80 13.79
CA GLN A 780 -18.17 -22.18 15.09
C GLN A 780 -16.63 -22.15 15.10
N ARG A 781 -15.99 -22.31 13.93
CA ARG A 781 -14.55 -22.17 13.74
C ARG A 781 -14.08 -20.74 13.47
N GLY A 782 -14.99 -19.77 13.43
CA GLY A 782 -14.69 -18.34 13.22
C GLY A 782 -14.61 -17.92 11.75
N ASN A 783 -14.92 -18.79 10.79
CA ASN A 783 -14.88 -18.46 9.36
C ASN A 783 -16.10 -17.64 8.90
N GLU A 784 -16.01 -16.98 7.75
CA GLU A 784 -17.08 -16.10 7.28
C GLU A 784 -18.36 -16.86 6.86
N GLY A 785 -18.23 -18.07 6.32
CA GLY A 785 -19.33 -18.86 5.79
C GLY A 785 -18.85 -20.01 4.90
N LEU A 786 -19.55 -20.28 3.80
CA LEU A 786 -19.21 -21.33 2.83
C LEU A 786 -19.07 -20.80 1.41
N ILE A 787 -18.26 -21.49 0.61
CA ILE A 787 -18.28 -21.45 -0.84
C ILE A 787 -18.78 -22.81 -1.34
N ALA A 788 -19.94 -22.81 -2.00
CA ALA A 788 -20.50 -23.96 -2.69
C ALA A 788 -20.03 -23.95 -4.15
N LYS A 789 -19.54 -25.09 -4.64
CA LYS A 789 -18.92 -25.22 -5.97
C LYS A 789 -19.51 -26.37 -6.75
N ASP A 790 -19.62 -26.17 -8.06
CA ASP A 790 -19.93 -27.20 -9.05
C ASP A 790 -18.64 -28.01 -9.34
N PRO A 791 -18.57 -29.30 -8.99
CA PRO A 791 -17.40 -30.13 -9.27
C PRO A 791 -17.06 -30.26 -10.76
N ALA A 792 -18.04 -30.10 -11.65
CA ALA A 792 -17.85 -30.16 -13.09
C ALA A 792 -17.45 -28.81 -13.73
N SER A 793 -17.37 -27.73 -12.95
CA SER A 793 -17.16 -26.40 -13.52
C SER A 793 -15.73 -26.13 -14.00
N PRO A 794 -15.56 -25.47 -15.16
CA PRO A 794 -14.28 -24.89 -15.55
C PRO A 794 -13.95 -23.66 -14.68
N TYR A 795 -12.69 -23.25 -14.67
CA TYR A 795 -12.27 -21.98 -14.07
C TYR A 795 -12.53 -20.86 -15.07
N THR A 796 -13.22 -19.79 -14.63
CA THR A 796 -13.56 -18.64 -15.50
C THR A 796 -12.97 -17.35 -14.94
N PRO A 797 -11.73 -16.98 -15.33
CA PRO A 797 -11.04 -15.80 -14.82
C PRO A 797 -11.86 -14.52 -14.96
N GLY A 798 -11.96 -13.74 -13.89
CA GLY A 798 -12.62 -12.42 -13.87
C GLY A 798 -14.14 -12.42 -14.05
N ARG A 799 -14.76 -13.57 -14.35
CA ARG A 799 -16.22 -13.69 -14.51
C ARG A 799 -16.87 -14.10 -13.20
N ARG A 800 -18.09 -13.60 -12.98
CA ARG A 800 -18.97 -14.02 -11.89
C ARG A 800 -20.02 -14.96 -12.47
N GLY A 801 -19.91 -16.23 -12.14
CA GLY A 801 -20.83 -17.29 -12.60
C GLY A 801 -21.77 -17.80 -11.51
N LEU A 802 -22.59 -18.77 -11.87
CA LEU A 802 -23.48 -19.51 -10.95
C LEU A 802 -22.88 -20.87 -10.54
N THR A 803 -21.65 -21.18 -10.93
CA THR A 803 -20.95 -22.42 -10.58
C THR A 803 -20.30 -22.35 -9.21
N TRP A 804 -19.95 -21.14 -8.75
CA TRP A 804 -19.42 -20.88 -7.41
C TRP A 804 -20.39 -19.93 -6.72
N LEU A 805 -20.98 -20.39 -5.62
CA LEU A 805 -21.95 -19.64 -4.82
C LEU A 805 -21.36 -19.41 -3.42
N LYS A 806 -21.48 -18.20 -2.89
CA LYS A 806 -21.06 -17.89 -1.52
C LYS A 806 -22.28 -17.77 -0.64
N LEU A 807 -22.34 -18.61 0.39
CA LEU A 807 -23.34 -18.55 1.44
C LEU A 807 -22.72 -17.80 2.63
N LYS A 808 -23.29 -16.64 2.93
CA LYS A 808 -22.95 -15.82 4.10
C LYS A 808 -24.24 -15.52 4.85
N LYS A 809 -24.14 -15.25 6.15
CA LYS A 809 -25.31 -14.79 6.91
C LYS A 809 -25.88 -13.54 6.23
N ALA A 810 -27.20 -13.48 6.11
CA ALA A 810 -27.87 -12.21 5.85
C ALA A 810 -27.37 -11.20 6.90
N TYR A 811 -26.86 -10.07 6.43
CA TYR A 811 -26.47 -8.98 7.32
C TYR A 811 -27.63 -8.68 8.26
N ALA A 812 -27.34 -8.42 9.54
CA ALA A 812 -28.36 -7.81 10.38
C ALA A 812 -28.73 -6.48 9.71
N THR A 813 -30.03 -6.21 9.61
CA THR A 813 -30.52 -4.96 9.05
C THR A 813 -31.12 -4.10 10.15
N LEU A 814 -31.03 -2.79 9.95
CA LEU A 814 -31.75 -1.78 10.71
C LEU A 814 -32.47 -0.88 9.72
N ASP A 815 -33.74 -0.64 9.95
CA ASP A 815 -34.47 0.42 9.28
C ASP A 815 -34.15 1.74 10.00
N VAL A 816 -33.61 2.70 9.27
CA VAL A 816 -33.11 3.98 9.80
C VAL A 816 -33.59 5.13 8.95
N VAL A 817 -33.67 6.33 9.52
CA VAL A 817 -34.04 7.54 8.78
C VAL A 817 -32.82 8.36 8.41
N VAL A 818 -32.80 8.94 7.22
CA VAL A 818 -31.72 9.84 6.77
C VAL A 818 -31.88 11.21 7.44
N VAL A 819 -30.85 11.67 8.14
CA VAL A 819 -30.83 12.98 8.82
C VAL A 819 -29.84 13.96 8.19
N GLY A 820 -28.94 13.47 7.34
CA GLY A 820 -28.04 14.31 6.58
C GLY A 820 -27.41 13.62 5.40
N VAL A 821 -26.95 14.41 4.44
CA VAL A 821 -26.43 13.94 3.16
C VAL A 821 -25.20 14.73 2.73
N GLU A 822 -24.29 14.09 2.01
CA GLU A 822 -23.05 14.70 1.53
C GLU A 822 -22.82 14.40 0.05
N TYR A 823 -22.18 15.32 -0.66
CA TYR A 823 -21.70 15.06 -2.02
C TYR A 823 -20.57 14.03 -2.02
N GLY A 824 -20.69 13.01 -2.86
CA GLY A 824 -19.71 11.94 -2.98
C GLY A 824 -18.32 12.40 -3.45
N HIS A 825 -17.41 11.46 -3.64
CA HIS A 825 -16.07 11.72 -4.17
C HIS A 825 -15.86 11.12 -5.56
N GLY A 826 -14.90 11.65 -6.33
CA GLY A 826 -14.55 11.14 -7.65
C GLY A 826 -15.70 11.26 -8.65
N LYS A 827 -16.12 10.14 -9.26
CA LYS A 827 -17.22 10.10 -10.25
C LYS A 827 -18.58 10.53 -9.70
N ARG A 828 -18.77 10.50 -8.38
CA ARG A 828 -20.01 10.88 -7.68
C ARG A 828 -19.91 12.26 -7.03
N ARG A 829 -18.94 13.09 -7.42
CA ARG A 829 -18.71 14.41 -6.83
C ARG A 829 -19.89 15.38 -6.97
N ASP A 830 -20.73 15.14 -7.98
CA ASP A 830 -21.85 16.00 -8.38
C ASP A 830 -23.21 15.47 -7.89
N VAL A 831 -23.24 14.38 -7.10
CA VAL A 831 -24.47 13.77 -6.55
C VAL A 831 -24.37 13.56 -5.04
N LEU A 832 -25.51 13.61 -4.33
CA LEU A 832 -25.61 13.37 -2.89
C LEU A 832 -25.67 11.85 -2.65
N SER A 833 -24.51 11.21 -2.53
CA SER A 833 -24.39 9.74 -2.47
C SER A 833 -24.06 9.18 -1.07
N ASP A 834 -23.86 10.06 -0.11
CA ASP A 834 -23.30 9.77 1.20
C ASP A 834 -24.34 10.13 2.27
N TYR A 835 -25.01 9.13 2.85
CA TYR A 835 -26.18 9.33 3.71
C TYR A 835 -25.86 9.02 5.17
N THR A 836 -26.00 10.03 6.03
CA THR A 836 -25.96 9.90 7.50
C THR A 836 -27.36 9.59 8.00
N PHE A 837 -27.47 8.57 8.86
CA PHE A 837 -28.75 8.06 9.32
C PHE A 837 -28.83 7.89 10.84
N ALA A 838 -30.05 7.92 11.34
CA ALA A 838 -30.39 7.88 12.74
C ALA A 838 -31.44 6.82 13.05
N ILE A 839 -31.43 6.38 14.31
CA ILE A 839 -32.43 5.52 14.95
C ILE A 839 -33.21 6.34 15.98
N ARG A 840 -34.32 5.79 16.47
CA ARG A 840 -35.14 6.47 17.48
C ARG A 840 -34.72 6.10 18.91
N ASP A 841 -34.65 7.11 19.77
CA ASP A 841 -34.51 6.94 21.21
C ASP A 841 -35.87 6.99 21.91
N GLU A 842 -36.37 5.83 22.33
CA GLU A 842 -37.66 5.70 22.99
C GLU A 842 -37.62 6.20 24.45
N GLU A 843 -36.42 6.36 25.04
CA GLU A 843 -36.25 6.81 26.42
C GLU A 843 -36.28 8.35 26.54
N HIS A 844 -35.92 9.08 25.47
CA HIS A 844 -35.83 10.54 25.46
C HIS A 844 -36.67 11.15 24.33
N ASP A 845 -38.00 11.13 24.49
CA ASP A 845 -38.97 11.81 23.62
C ASP A 845 -38.82 11.50 22.11
N ASN A 846 -38.47 10.25 21.77
CA ASN A 846 -38.29 9.81 20.38
C ASN A 846 -37.25 10.60 19.58
N GLN A 847 -36.23 11.14 20.26
CA GLN A 847 -35.13 11.83 19.59
C GLN A 847 -34.42 10.92 18.58
N LEU A 848 -34.02 11.51 17.44
CA LEU A 848 -33.26 10.82 16.42
C LEU A 848 -31.78 10.85 16.78
N LEU A 849 -31.21 9.70 17.07
CA LEU A 849 -29.80 9.55 17.42
C LEU A 849 -29.03 8.97 16.24
N THR A 850 -28.00 9.69 15.80
CA THR A 850 -27.11 9.20 14.74
C THR A 850 -26.45 7.87 15.14
N ILE A 851 -26.31 6.95 14.18
CA ILE A 851 -25.69 5.62 14.39
C ILE A 851 -24.72 5.20 13.29
N GLY A 852 -24.71 5.90 12.15
CA GLY A 852 -23.77 5.60 11.07
C GLY A 852 -23.97 6.43 9.81
N LYS A 853 -23.19 6.05 8.80
CA LYS A 853 -23.20 6.63 7.45
C LYS A 853 -22.98 5.54 6.42
N ALA A 854 -23.72 5.55 5.31
CA ALA A 854 -23.55 4.62 4.19
C ALA A 854 -23.43 5.36 2.85
N TYR A 855 -22.63 4.80 1.95
CA TYR A 855 -22.29 5.37 0.64
C TYR A 855 -22.40 4.35 -0.51
N SER A 856 -22.93 3.16 -0.22
CA SER A 856 -23.06 2.05 -1.16
C SER A 856 -24.36 1.30 -0.96
N GLY A 857 -24.90 0.71 -2.03
CA GLY A 857 -26.13 -0.09 -2.00
C GLY A 857 -27.22 0.37 -2.97
N LEU A 858 -27.15 1.63 -3.42
CA LEU A 858 -28.09 2.19 -4.39
C LEU A 858 -27.52 2.22 -5.81
N THR A 859 -28.41 2.08 -6.79
CA THR A 859 -28.14 2.26 -8.21
C THR A 859 -27.95 3.75 -8.55
N ASP A 860 -27.32 4.04 -9.69
CA ASP A 860 -27.10 5.44 -10.09
C ASP A 860 -28.42 6.19 -10.37
N VAL A 861 -29.48 5.48 -10.76
CA VAL A 861 -30.83 6.04 -10.94
C VAL A 861 -31.46 6.42 -9.60
N GLU A 862 -31.38 5.54 -8.60
CA GLU A 862 -31.87 5.83 -7.24
C GLU A 862 -31.09 6.97 -6.59
N ILE A 863 -29.78 7.04 -6.78
CA ILE A 863 -28.94 8.14 -6.28
C ILE A 863 -29.35 9.47 -6.92
N ALA A 864 -29.63 9.49 -8.23
CA ALA A 864 -30.09 10.70 -8.91
C ALA A 864 -31.46 11.17 -8.37
N ALA A 865 -32.39 10.24 -8.15
CA ALA A 865 -33.70 10.54 -7.58
C ALA A 865 -33.59 11.07 -6.13
N LEU A 866 -32.82 10.41 -5.28
CA LEU A 866 -32.57 10.88 -3.90
C LEU A 866 -31.80 12.20 -3.88
N THR A 867 -30.88 12.43 -4.82
CA THR A 867 -30.19 13.73 -4.92
C THR A 867 -31.18 14.84 -5.18
N GLN A 868 -32.13 14.66 -6.10
CA GLN A 868 -33.19 15.65 -6.35
C GLN A 868 -34.07 15.84 -5.11
N HIS A 869 -34.48 14.74 -4.46
CA HIS A 869 -35.29 14.77 -3.24
C HIS A 869 -34.61 15.57 -2.12
N PHE A 870 -33.35 15.24 -1.79
CA PHE A 870 -32.65 15.89 -0.69
C PHE A 870 -32.24 17.34 -0.99
N LEU A 871 -32.02 17.70 -2.26
CA LEU A 871 -31.83 19.10 -2.64
C LEU A 871 -33.11 19.93 -2.39
N ALA A 872 -34.28 19.35 -2.61
CA ALA A 872 -35.57 19.99 -2.32
C ALA A 872 -35.90 20.05 -0.81
N HIS A 873 -35.45 19.05 -0.04
CA HIS A 873 -35.76 18.89 1.39
C HIS A 873 -34.54 19.16 2.29
N THR A 874 -33.64 20.06 1.89
CA THR A 874 -32.49 20.50 2.70
C THR A 874 -32.96 21.49 3.78
N LEU A 875 -32.60 21.24 5.04
CA LEU A 875 -32.83 22.15 6.17
C LEU A 875 -31.69 23.15 6.32
N GLU A 876 -30.45 22.68 6.29
CA GLU A 876 -29.25 23.50 6.43
C GLU A 876 -28.14 23.02 5.50
N VAL A 877 -27.35 23.96 4.97
CA VAL A 877 -26.20 23.69 4.10
C VAL A 877 -24.91 23.99 4.86
N LEU A 878 -24.12 22.94 5.14
CA LEU A 878 -22.84 22.99 5.86
C LEU A 878 -21.70 22.57 4.91
N GLY A 879 -21.43 23.41 3.92
CA GLY A 879 -20.45 23.15 2.87
C GLY A 879 -20.89 22.00 1.94
N ARG A 880 -20.15 20.88 1.97
CA ARG A 880 -20.51 19.67 1.18
C ARG A 880 -21.57 18.81 1.85
N TYR A 881 -21.79 19.01 3.15
CA TYR A 881 -22.78 18.30 3.95
C TYR A 881 -24.07 19.13 4.05
N ARG A 882 -25.21 18.46 4.12
CA ARG A 882 -26.53 19.06 4.26
C ARG A 882 -27.31 18.30 5.32
N THR A 883 -27.94 19.01 6.25
CA THR A 883 -28.99 18.41 7.07
C THR A 883 -30.28 18.43 6.26
N VAL A 884 -31.07 17.37 6.36
CA VAL A 884 -32.28 17.19 5.54
C VAL A 884 -33.47 16.88 6.42
N VAL A 885 -34.67 17.12 5.90
CA VAL A 885 -35.89 16.67 6.55
C VAL A 885 -35.81 15.13 6.68
N PRO A 886 -35.97 14.56 7.89
CA PRO A 886 -35.87 13.13 8.10
C PRO A 886 -37.14 12.42 7.65
N ASP A 887 -37.34 12.33 6.33
CA ASP A 887 -38.52 11.72 5.69
C ASP A 887 -38.20 10.40 4.96
N THR A 888 -36.92 10.13 4.69
CA THR A 888 -36.47 9.00 3.87
C THR A 888 -35.96 7.88 4.77
N VAL A 889 -36.65 6.73 4.73
CA VAL A 889 -36.25 5.53 5.48
C VAL A 889 -35.44 4.58 4.59
N LEU A 890 -34.31 4.10 5.10
CA LEU A 890 -33.42 3.16 4.45
C LEU A 890 -33.29 1.89 5.29
N GLU A 891 -33.31 0.73 4.65
CA GLU A 891 -32.90 -0.52 5.28
C GLU A 891 -31.38 -0.64 5.14
N ILE A 892 -30.66 -0.63 6.26
CA ILE A 892 -29.19 -0.70 6.30
C ILE A 892 -28.75 -2.08 6.76
N ALA A 893 -28.09 -2.80 5.88
CA ALA A 893 -27.35 -4.03 6.16
C ALA A 893 -25.98 -3.71 6.76
N PHE A 894 -25.58 -4.42 7.82
CA PHE A 894 -24.27 -4.27 8.44
C PHE A 894 -23.69 -5.60 8.95
N ASP A 895 -22.37 -5.65 9.09
CA ASP A 895 -21.64 -6.84 9.52
C ASP A 895 -21.81 -7.06 11.03
N THR A 896 -21.49 -6.04 11.84
CA THR A 896 -21.61 -6.05 13.29
C THR A 896 -21.96 -4.67 13.84
N ILE A 897 -22.54 -4.62 15.03
CA ILE A 897 -22.78 -3.38 15.79
C ILE A 897 -21.88 -3.36 17.03
N GLN A 898 -21.22 -2.24 17.29
CA GLN A 898 -20.25 -2.09 18.38
C GLN A 898 -20.48 -0.78 19.15
N ARG A 899 -20.05 -0.72 20.41
CA ARG A 899 -20.10 0.53 21.20
C ARG A 899 -19.16 1.57 20.61
N SER A 900 -19.59 2.83 20.58
CA SER A 900 -18.85 3.94 19.99
C SER A 900 -19.20 5.26 20.66
N SER A 901 -18.19 6.07 20.97
CA SER A 901 -18.37 7.45 21.44
C SER A 901 -18.51 8.46 20.30
N ARG A 902 -18.45 8.02 19.03
CA ARG A 902 -18.49 8.90 17.84
C ARG A 902 -19.89 9.23 17.33
N HIS A 903 -20.92 8.56 17.85
CA HIS A 903 -22.30 8.69 17.41
C HIS A 903 -23.20 8.88 18.64
N GLU A 904 -24.26 9.65 18.51
CA GLU A 904 -25.13 10.02 19.64
C GLU A 904 -25.85 8.80 20.23
N SER A 905 -26.10 7.77 19.42
CA SER A 905 -26.67 6.50 19.88
C SER A 905 -25.76 5.71 20.82
N GLY A 906 -24.48 6.04 20.93
CA GLY A 906 -23.49 5.24 21.67
C GLY A 906 -23.07 3.95 20.95
N PHE A 907 -23.53 3.74 19.71
CA PHE A 907 -23.24 2.58 18.87
C PHE A 907 -22.74 2.99 17.47
N ALA A 908 -22.02 2.11 16.81
CA ALA A 908 -21.60 2.26 15.41
C ALA A 908 -21.84 0.96 14.64
N LEU A 909 -22.34 1.09 13.40
CA LEU A 909 -22.45 -0.03 12.48
C LEU A 909 -21.13 -0.24 11.72
N ARG A 910 -20.67 -1.49 11.62
CA ARG A 910 -19.49 -1.87 10.82
C ARG A 910 -19.92 -2.26 9.41
N PHE A 911 -19.27 -1.67 8.41
CA PHE A 911 -19.57 -1.85 6.99
C PHE A 911 -21.06 -1.68 6.61
N PRO A 912 -21.72 -0.58 7.02
CA PRO A 912 -23.10 -0.33 6.67
C PRO A 912 -23.26 -0.16 5.16
N ARG A 913 -24.29 -0.82 4.59
CA ARG A 913 -24.68 -0.73 3.18
C ARG A 913 -26.18 -0.60 3.10
N ILE A 914 -26.65 0.16 2.13
CA ILE A 914 -28.08 0.32 1.87
C ILE A 914 -28.56 -0.96 1.18
N ALA A 915 -29.47 -1.69 1.83
CA ALA A 915 -30.08 -2.88 1.25
C ALA A 915 -31.18 -2.45 0.26
N ARG A 916 -32.03 -1.51 0.68
CA ARG A 916 -33.09 -0.90 -0.15
C ARG A 916 -33.65 0.36 0.48
N ILE A 917 -34.37 1.15 -0.31
CA ILE A 917 -35.20 2.27 0.15
C ILE A 917 -36.53 1.71 0.67
N ARG A 918 -36.98 2.14 1.85
CA ARG A 918 -38.20 1.68 2.51
C ARG A 918 -39.34 2.68 2.31
N SER A 919 -39.88 2.74 1.10
CA SER A 919 -41.07 3.57 0.82
C SER A 919 -42.33 3.10 1.54
N ASP A 920 -42.30 1.90 2.11
CA ASP A 920 -43.37 1.29 2.91
C ASP A 920 -43.32 1.68 4.40
N LYS A 921 -42.30 2.43 4.84
CA LYS A 921 -42.13 2.83 6.25
C LYS A 921 -41.99 4.33 6.42
N THR A 922 -42.54 4.83 7.51
CA THR A 922 -42.39 6.21 7.97
C THR A 922 -41.22 6.35 8.95
N PRO A 923 -40.71 7.57 9.19
CA PRO A 923 -39.72 7.84 10.24
C PRO A 923 -40.15 7.37 11.65
N ALA A 924 -41.46 7.26 11.90
CA ALA A 924 -42.00 6.71 13.15
C ALA A 924 -41.95 5.17 13.24
N GLU A 925 -41.51 4.47 12.19
CA GLU A 925 -41.46 3.00 12.11
C GLU A 925 -40.02 2.47 11.94
N ILE A 926 -39.04 3.35 12.13
CA ILE A 926 -37.62 3.00 12.13
C ILE A 926 -37.25 2.25 13.42
N ASP A 927 -36.14 1.52 13.35
CA ASP A 927 -35.61 0.78 14.49
C ASP A 927 -35.11 1.71 15.61
N THR A 928 -35.10 1.16 16.81
CA THR A 928 -34.91 1.92 18.04
C THR A 928 -33.59 1.58 18.73
N LEU A 929 -33.21 2.42 19.69
CA LEU A 929 -32.03 2.17 20.54
C LEU A 929 -32.14 0.83 21.27
N ALA A 930 -33.34 0.40 21.66
CA ALA A 930 -33.58 -0.92 22.24
C ALA A 930 -33.28 -2.06 21.25
N THR A 931 -33.71 -1.94 19.99
CA THR A 931 -33.35 -2.91 18.93
C THR A 931 -31.83 -2.99 18.75
N CYS A 932 -31.15 -1.84 18.74
CA CYS A 932 -29.69 -1.79 18.63
C CYS A 932 -28.99 -2.46 19.82
N ARG A 933 -29.42 -2.19 21.06
CA ARG A 933 -28.91 -2.85 22.27
C ARG A 933 -29.10 -4.37 22.18
N ARG A 934 -30.27 -4.84 21.73
CA ARG A 934 -30.56 -6.28 21.55
C ARG A 934 -29.64 -6.94 20.52
N LEU A 935 -29.45 -6.29 19.36
CA LEU A 935 -28.55 -6.78 18.31
C LEU A 935 -27.07 -6.77 18.77
N ALA A 936 -26.67 -5.79 19.60
CA ALA A 936 -25.34 -5.75 20.20
C ALA A 936 -25.12 -6.86 21.25
N THR A 937 -26.13 -7.19 22.06
CA THR A 937 -26.05 -8.27 23.06
C THR A 937 -26.11 -9.65 22.41
N ALA A 938 -26.90 -9.84 21.35
CA ALA A 938 -26.92 -11.08 20.57
C ALA A 938 -25.57 -11.37 19.87
N ALA A 939 -24.77 -10.33 19.58
CA ALA A 939 -23.40 -10.47 19.09
C ALA A 939 -22.37 -10.75 20.21
N LEU A 940 -22.73 -10.55 21.48
CA LEU A 940 -21.88 -10.83 22.66
C LEU A 940 -22.04 -12.25 23.21
N PHE A 941 -23.12 -12.95 22.87
CA PHE A 941 -23.27 -14.39 23.12
C PHE A 941 -22.49 -15.20 22.08
N ASP A 942 -21.16 -15.09 22.16
CA ASP A 942 -20.23 -16.10 21.66
C ASP A 942 -19.97 -17.10 22.80
N PRO A 943 -20.33 -18.39 22.67
CA PRO A 943 -20.09 -19.40 23.70
C PRO A 943 -18.61 -19.55 24.09
N ALA A 944 -17.68 -19.04 23.28
CA ALA A 944 -16.24 -19.10 23.52
C ALA A 944 -15.73 -18.20 24.67
N ARG A 945 -16.58 -17.33 25.25
CA ARG A 945 -16.19 -16.41 26.34
C ARG A 945 -16.75 -16.75 27.73
N ALA A 946 -17.50 -17.85 27.88
CA ALA A 946 -18.13 -18.23 29.15
C ALA A 946 -17.23 -19.08 30.09
N ALA A 947 -15.91 -19.02 29.92
CA ALA A 947 -14.94 -19.76 30.73
C ALA A 947 -13.96 -18.82 31.43
N ASP A 948 -14.46 -17.94 32.31
CA ASP A 948 -13.66 -17.33 33.37
C ASP A 948 -14.55 -17.13 34.61
N PRO A 949 -14.21 -17.70 35.78
CA PRO A 949 -15.01 -17.56 36.99
C PRO A 949 -14.79 -16.17 37.61
N VAL A 950 -15.87 -15.42 37.75
CA VAL A 950 -15.89 -14.12 38.45
C VAL A 950 -15.67 -14.36 39.95
N ALA A 951 -14.60 -13.77 40.50
CA ALA A 951 -14.34 -13.77 41.94
C ALA A 951 -15.35 -12.87 42.68
N PRO A 952 -15.78 -13.23 43.90
CA PRO A 952 -16.76 -12.44 44.66
C PRO A 952 -16.12 -11.16 45.25
N PRO A 953 -16.93 -10.11 45.51
CA PRO A 953 -16.44 -8.83 45.98
C PRO A 953 -15.98 -8.89 47.45
N PRO A 954 -14.97 -8.09 47.84
CA PRO A 954 -14.50 -8.04 49.22
C PRO A 954 -15.49 -7.30 50.12
N SER A 955 -15.63 -7.84 51.33
CA SER A 955 -16.44 -7.35 52.46
C SER A 955 -15.90 -6.09 53.12
#